data_AF-A0A7J5X0T7-F1
#
_entry.id   AF-A0A7J5X0T7-F1
#
_cell.length_a   1.000
_cell.length_b   1.000
_cell.length_c   1.000
_cell.angle_alpha   90.00
_cell.angle_beta   90.00
_cell.angle_gamma   90.00
#
_symmetry.space_group_name_H-M   'P 1'
#
loop_
_entity.id
_entity.type
_entity.pdbx_description
1 polymer ?
#
loop_
_entity_poly.entity_id
_entity_poly.type
_entity_poly.pdbx_seq_one_letter_code
_entity_poly.pdbx_strand_id
1 'polypeptide(L)'
;MNSPVTARTTAPQLFRDRREAGRALAELLSGFRDHDDVVVLGLARGGVPVAFEVAASLRLPLDVFVVRKLGLPGNEEFAFGAIAAGGRIVLDDDVVRAGRVTQEQLRTVVERETRTLEKRERLYRGARPPLEIAGTTVILVDDGLATGASMRAAVSALREREPAAIIIAVPVAPESTCLALAGAVDEVVCASMPTLFAAVGQSYRTFPQVPDDEVRTLLSTPTTTPSEHPHEQTLAAVVARSAIECRYGVPPDAVLDDFIGDAEFVLIGESSHGTEEFYDSRARITRWLIENKGFTAVAAEADWPDAYRVNRWVQGKGSDGSADEALSGFERFPAWMWRNTVVKDFVDWLHRYNAGRAQDLDRVGFYGLDLYSLHRSMQDVIAYLDTVDREAARRARARYACFDHSTAADGQAYGYAAAFGAGQSCEQQVVTQLVEMYAATLERLRGDGAEADELFCARRNAVAVKDAELYYRTMFRGRVTSWNVRDRHMAETLDALAEHLSSRSSSPAKIVVWAHNSHVGDARATEVGADGQLTLGQLVRERYRRRCRLIGFSTFEGTVTAADEWGGPARRMTVRRALPGSVEEAFHQAGVQSFFLSSQAAGAADSVDSIRLARAIGVIYLPETERQSHYFHVRVPEQFDAYIHLDRTDAVRPLEPFGMWEESQHPETYPTGL
;
A
#
# COMPACT_ATOMS: atom_id res chain seq x y z
N MET A 1 33.00 3.01 24.82
CA MET A 1 31.63 3.37 25.22
C MET A 1 31.10 4.34 24.18
N ASN A 2 30.47 3.83 23.11
CA ASN A 2 29.82 4.65 22.09
C ASN A 2 28.32 4.38 22.19
N SER A 3 27.56 5.41 22.56
CA SER A 3 26.10 5.41 22.53
C SER A 3 25.60 5.16 21.10
N PRO A 4 24.53 4.37 20.90
CA PRO A 4 23.92 4.25 19.58
C PRO A 4 23.14 5.53 19.30
N VAL A 5 23.43 6.15 18.15
CA VAL A 5 22.60 7.20 17.57
C VAL A 5 21.28 6.55 17.18
N THR A 6 20.26 6.72 18.01
CA THR A 6 18.86 6.46 17.64
C THR A 6 18.48 7.51 16.61
N ALA A 7 18.57 7.16 15.33
CA ALA A 7 17.87 7.89 14.29
C ALA A 7 16.38 7.88 14.67
N ARG A 8 15.84 9.03 15.06
CA ARG A 8 14.40 9.22 15.13
C ARG A 8 13.88 9.08 13.70
N THR A 9 13.39 7.89 13.36
CA THR A 9 12.61 7.65 12.16
C THR A 9 11.39 8.55 12.26
N THR A 10 11.42 9.69 11.58
CA THR A 10 10.23 10.51 11.39
C THR A 10 9.36 9.71 10.44
N ALA A 11 8.26 9.16 10.95
CA ALA A 11 7.22 8.59 10.11
C ALA A 11 6.87 9.63 9.03
N PRO A 12 6.86 9.29 7.73
CA PRO A 12 6.52 10.27 6.71
C PRO A 12 5.10 10.78 6.98
N GLN A 13 4.98 12.09 7.17
CA GLN A 13 3.72 12.75 7.48
C GLN A 13 2.85 12.80 6.21
N LEU A 14 1.66 12.20 6.29
CA LEU A 14 0.72 12.06 5.18
C LEU A 14 0.36 13.44 4.60
N PHE A 15 -0.23 14.31 5.41
CA PHE A 15 -0.67 15.65 5.02
C PHE A 15 0.43 16.69 5.24
N ARG A 16 0.53 17.70 4.38
CA ARG A 16 1.40 18.86 4.53
C ARG A 16 0.91 19.76 5.66
N ASP A 17 -0.38 20.06 5.65
CA ASP A 17 -1.06 20.96 6.58
C ASP A 17 -2.56 20.64 6.63
N ARG A 18 -3.33 21.39 7.45
CA ARG A 18 -4.79 21.22 7.55
C ARG A 18 -5.54 21.52 6.25
N ARG A 19 -4.97 22.33 5.35
CA ARG A 19 -5.64 22.68 4.10
C ARG A 19 -5.61 21.52 3.13
N GLU A 20 -4.45 20.91 2.94
CA GLU A 20 -4.33 19.70 2.10
C GLU A 20 -5.23 18.57 2.63
N ALA A 21 -5.27 18.39 3.95
CA ALA A 21 -6.15 17.41 4.59
C ALA A 21 -7.64 17.69 4.35
N GLY A 22 -8.07 18.96 4.39
CA GLY A 22 -9.44 19.35 4.08
C GLY A 22 -9.82 19.12 2.61
N ARG A 23 -8.89 19.37 1.68
CA ARG A 23 -9.10 19.07 0.25
C ARG A 23 -9.23 17.57 0.00
N ALA A 24 -8.35 16.75 0.58
CA ALA A 24 -8.44 15.30 0.49
C ALA A 24 -9.77 14.77 1.04
N LEU A 25 -10.22 15.32 2.18
CA LEU A 25 -11.51 14.97 2.78
C LEU A 25 -12.70 15.42 1.91
N ALA A 26 -12.60 16.55 1.23
CA ALA A 26 -13.64 17.05 0.33
C ALA A 26 -13.88 16.13 -0.87
N GLU A 27 -12.83 15.52 -1.42
CA GLU A 27 -12.96 14.58 -2.53
C GLU A 27 -13.79 13.34 -2.14
N LEU A 28 -13.60 12.84 -0.92
CA LEU A 28 -14.39 11.73 -0.34
C LEU A 28 -15.86 12.11 -0.13
N LEU A 29 -16.13 13.39 0.08
CA LEU A 29 -17.47 13.95 0.31
C LEU A 29 -18.08 14.57 -0.97
N SER A 30 -17.48 14.33 -2.14
CA SER A 30 -17.88 14.94 -3.42
C SER A 30 -19.35 14.73 -3.79
N GLY A 31 -19.99 13.66 -3.28
CA GLY A 31 -21.41 13.39 -3.45
C GLY A 31 -22.35 14.43 -2.83
N PHE A 32 -21.89 15.24 -1.88
CA PHE A 32 -22.66 16.31 -1.24
C PHE A 32 -22.52 17.68 -1.93
N ARG A 33 -21.81 17.74 -3.05
CA ARG A 33 -21.57 19.00 -3.77
C ARG A 33 -22.89 19.63 -4.24
N ASP A 34 -23.03 20.94 -4.05
CA ASP A 34 -24.21 21.73 -4.44
C ASP A 34 -25.53 21.30 -3.80
N HIS A 35 -25.50 20.55 -2.70
CA HIS A 35 -26.70 20.21 -1.96
C HIS A 35 -27.16 21.37 -1.07
N ASP A 36 -28.38 21.86 -1.31
CA ASP A 36 -28.98 22.96 -0.55
C ASP A 36 -29.37 22.56 0.89
N ASP A 37 -29.47 21.26 1.18
CA ASP A 37 -29.88 20.69 2.47
C ASP A 37 -28.71 20.23 3.35
N VAL A 38 -27.48 20.57 2.98
CA VAL A 38 -26.26 20.15 3.69
C VAL A 38 -25.51 21.35 4.27
N VAL A 39 -25.02 21.23 5.50
CA VAL A 39 -24.16 22.24 6.13
C VAL A 39 -22.89 21.62 6.72
N VAL A 40 -21.77 22.33 6.58
CA VAL A 40 -20.49 21.93 7.14
C VAL A 40 -20.24 22.67 8.46
N LEU A 41 -20.02 21.92 9.53
CA LEU A 41 -19.68 22.45 10.86
C LEU A 41 -18.25 22.08 11.24
N GLY A 42 -17.39 23.08 11.41
CA GLY A 42 -16.03 22.87 11.93
C GLY A 42 -15.99 22.89 13.45
N LEU A 43 -15.45 21.83 14.07
CA LEU A 43 -15.19 21.81 15.51
C LEU A 43 -14.07 22.79 15.88
N ALA A 44 -14.40 23.73 16.77
CA ALA A 44 -13.43 24.74 17.18
C ALA A 44 -12.29 24.12 18.02
N ARG A 45 -11.02 24.44 17.75
CA ARG A 45 -10.50 25.38 16.74
C ARG A 45 -9.91 24.70 15.52
N GLY A 46 -9.30 23.53 15.72
CA GLY A 46 -8.52 22.81 14.73
C GLY A 46 -9.32 22.36 13.51
N GLY A 47 -10.59 22.00 13.71
CA GLY A 47 -11.49 21.56 12.65
C GLY A 47 -11.91 22.64 11.66
N VAL A 48 -11.86 23.93 12.02
CA VAL A 48 -12.39 25.01 11.16
C VAL A 48 -11.59 25.19 9.86
N PRO A 49 -10.24 25.21 9.85
CA PRO A 49 -9.47 25.20 8.60
C PRO A 49 -9.77 24.02 7.68
N VAL A 50 -9.97 22.82 8.24
CA VAL A 50 -10.32 21.62 7.46
C VAL A 50 -11.74 21.75 6.90
N ALA A 51 -12.69 22.15 7.74
CA ALA A 51 -14.08 22.39 7.39
C ALA A 51 -14.24 23.44 6.29
N PHE A 52 -13.40 24.48 6.31
CA PHE A 52 -13.40 25.52 5.29
C PHE A 52 -13.07 24.95 3.92
N GLU A 53 -12.02 24.15 3.79
CA GLU A 53 -11.65 23.56 2.49
C GLU A 53 -12.72 22.56 2.02
N VAL A 54 -13.33 21.79 2.93
CA VAL A 54 -14.48 20.92 2.62
C VAL A 54 -15.67 21.74 2.09
N ALA A 55 -16.09 22.77 2.83
CA ALA A 55 -17.22 23.61 2.47
C ALA A 55 -16.98 24.38 1.16
N ALA A 56 -15.79 24.97 0.99
CA ALA A 56 -15.43 25.70 -0.22
C ALA A 56 -15.36 24.77 -1.43
N SER A 57 -14.79 23.57 -1.27
CA SER A 57 -14.69 22.58 -2.35
C SER A 57 -16.07 22.07 -2.76
N LEU A 58 -16.98 21.82 -1.82
CA LEU A 58 -18.33 21.29 -2.09
C LEU A 58 -19.38 22.37 -2.38
N ARG A 59 -19.01 23.65 -2.24
CA ARG A 59 -19.90 24.81 -2.33
C ARG A 59 -21.04 24.81 -1.31
N LEU A 60 -20.72 24.37 -0.10
CA LEU A 60 -21.67 24.25 1.01
C LEU A 60 -21.51 25.39 2.03
N PRO A 61 -22.57 25.73 2.79
CA PRO A 61 -22.46 26.65 3.91
C PRO A 61 -21.48 26.15 4.97
N LEU A 62 -20.67 27.05 5.52
CA LEU A 62 -19.73 26.79 6.61
C LEU A 62 -20.14 27.52 7.89
N ASP A 63 -20.10 26.81 9.02
CA ASP A 63 -20.15 27.44 10.34
C ASP A 63 -19.28 26.71 11.37
N VAL A 64 -19.17 27.30 12.57
CA VAL A 64 -18.39 26.77 13.68
C VAL A 64 -19.30 26.12 14.73
N PHE A 65 -18.84 24.98 15.24
CA PHE A 65 -19.44 24.33 16.40
C PHE A 65 -18.44 24.30 17.57
N VAL A 66 -18.81 24.93 18.68
CA VAL A 66 -17.94 25.08 19.85
C VAL A 66 -18.35 24.07 20.92
N VAL A 67 -17.40 23.22 21.31
CA VAL A 67 -17.57 22.22 22.37
C VAL A 67 -16.43 22.36 23.39
N ARG A 68 -16.74 22.12 24.67
CA ARG A 68 -15.77 22.07 25.76
C ARG A 68 -15.90 20.75 26.49
N LYS A 69 -14.77 20.12 26.81
CA LYS A 69 -14.74 18.93 27.67
C LYS A 69 -14.94 19.34 29.12
N LEU A 70 -15.66 18.51 29.88
CA LEU A 70 -15.78 18.61 31.33
C LEU A 70 -14.76 17.65 31.94
N GLY A 71 -13.61 18.19 32.36
CA GLY A 71 -12.50 17.42 32.93
C GLY A 71 -12.78 16.97 34.37
N LEU A 72 -12.35 15.76 34.73
CA LEU A 72 -12.44 15.20 36.07
C LEU A 72 -11.73 16.13 37.08
N PRO A 73 -12.38 16.49 38.19
CA PRO A 73 -11.73 17.26 39.24
C PRO A 73 -10.45 16.57 39.72
N GLY A 74 -9.31 17.24 39.61
CA GLY A 74 -7.98 16.70 39.96
C GLY A 74 -7.28 15.90 38.84
N ASN A 75 -7.95 15.63 37.72
CA ASN A 75 -7.36 15.03 36.51
C ASN A 75 -8.03 15.62 35.26
N GLU A 76 -7.74 16.90 34.97
CA GLU A 76 -8.45 17.68 33.95
C GLU A 76 -8.29 17.13 32.51
N GLU A 77 -7.28 16.30 32.26
CA GLU A 77 -7.05 15.61 30.98
C GLU A 77 -8.07 14.48 30.73
N PHE A 78 -8.64 13.90 31.79
CA PHE A 78 -9.67 12.87 31.70
C PHE A 78 -11.06 13.50 31.76
N ALA A 79 -11.80 13.47 30.66
CA ALA A 79 -13.14 14.05 30.59
C ALA A 79 -14.21 13.09 31.10
N PHE A 80 -15.11 13.55 31.98
CA PHE A 80 -16.33 12.84 32.39
C PHE A 80 -17.56 13.29 31.62
N GLY A 81 -17.41 14.26 30.73
CA GLY A 81 -18.51 14.81 29.95
C GLY A 81 -18.04 15.95 29.05
N ALA A 82 -19.01 16.67 28.49
CA ALA A 82 -18.76 17.82 27.66
C ALA A 82 -19.98 18.77 27.67
N ILE A 83 -19.74 20.01 27.27
CA ILE A 83 -20.75 21.04 27.08
C ILE A 83 -20.62 21.63 25.68
N ALA A 84 -21.77 21.85 25.03
CA ALA A 84 -21.88 22.39 23.69
C ALA A 84 -22.63 23.73 23.66
N ALA A 85 -22.57 24.41 22.51
CA ALA A 85 -23.29 25.65 22.25
C ALA A 85 -24.79 25.54 22.55
N GLY A 86 -25.31 26.51 23.33
CA GLY A 86 -26.66 26.47 23.90
C GLY A 86 -26.75 25.94 25.33
N GLY A 87 -25.61 25.72 26.01
CA GLY A 87 -25.55 25.34 27.43
C GLY A 87 -25.90 23.88 27.71
N ARG A 88 -25.92 23.03 26.69
CA ARG A 88 -26.29 21.61 26.78
C ARG A 88 -25.11 20.78 27.26
N ILE A 89 -25.33 19.96 28.28
CA ILE A 89 -24.31 19.17 28.98
C ILE A 89 -24.58 17.69 28.71
N VAL A 90 -23.53 16.97 28.30
CA VAL A 90 -23.53 15.52 28.09
C VAL A 90 -22.54 14.92 29.09
N LEU A 91 -22.99 13.95 29.88
CA LEU A 91 -22.18 13.29 30.90
C LEU A 91 -21.98 11.81 30.55
N ASP A 92 -20.82 11.29 30.93
CA ASP A 92 -20.53 9.86 30.95
C ASP A 92 -20.79 9.35 32.38
N ASP A 93 -21.94 8.73 32.59
CA ASP A 93 -22.40 8.30 33.91
C ASP A 93 -21.46 7.28 34.58
N ASP A 94 -20.78 6.44 33.78
CA ASP A 94 -19.83 5.46 34.29
C ASP A 94 -18.55 6.15 34.78
N VAL A 95 -18.04 7.14 34.04
CA VAL A 95 -16.88 7.94 34.47
C VAL A 95 -17.21 8.82 35.68
N VAL A 96 -18.40 9.44 35.70
CA VAL A 96 -18.89 10.22 36.86
C VAL A 96 -18.95 9.34 38.11
N ARG A 97 -19.49 8.12 37.99
CA ARG A 97 -19.60 7.16 39.09
C ARG A 97 -18.23 6.64 39.54
N ALA A 98 -17.37 6.26 38.60
CA ALA A 98 -16.02 5.75 38.89
C ALA A 98 -15.12 6.82 39.53
N GLY A 99 -15.21 8.07 39.05
CA GLY A 99 -14.48 9.23 39.56
C GLY A 99 -15.04 9.81 40.86
N ARG A 100 -16.17 9.29 41.36
CA ARG A 100 -16.87 9.79 42.57
C ARG A 100 -17.10 11.31 42.54
N VAL A 101 -17.43 11.84 41.36
CA VAL A 101 -17.62 13.28 41.17
C VAL A 101 -18.86 13.73 41.94
N THR A 102 -18.70 14.68 42.87
CA THR A 102 -19.83 15.21 43.63
C THR A 102 -20.66 16.17 42.78
N GLN A 103 -21.93 16.38 43.14
CA GLN A 103 -22.81 17.34 42.47
C GLN A 103 -22.24 18.79 42.50
N GLU A 104 -21.54 19.15 43.57
CA GLU A 104 -20.90 20.46 43.70
C GLU A 104 -19.69 20.60 42.75
N GLN A 105 -18.86 19.57 42.66
CA GLN A 105 -17.75 19.54 41.72
C GLN A 105 -18.23 19.58 40.26
N LEU A 106 -19.27 18.80 39.95
CA LEU A 106 -19.93 18.79 38.65
C LEU A 106 -20.40 20.20 38.26
N ARG A 107 -21.18 20.85 39.13
CA ARG A 107 -21.68 22.22 38.89
C ARG A 107 -20.54 23.21 38.68
N THR A 108 -19.48 23.12 39.48
CA THR A 108 -18.33 24.03 39.37
C THR A 108 -17.62 23.90 38.03
N VAL A 109 -17.36 22.66 37.58
CA VAL A 109 -16.73 22.41 36.28
C VAL A 109 -17.64 22.89 35.15
N VAL A 110 -18.93 22.57 35.20
CA VAL A 110 -19.91 23.01 34.22
C VAL A 110 -19.94 24.54 34.10
N GLU A 111 -20.13 25.27 35.20
CA GLU A 111 -20.22 26.74 35.18
C GLU A 111 -18.97 27.40 34.59
N ARG A 112 -17.79 26.88 34.94
CA ARG A 112 -16.49 27.35 34.41
C ARG A 112 -16.40 27.15 32.90
N GLU A 113 -16.75 25.95 32.44
CA GLU A 113 -16.68 25.61 31.02
C GLU A 113 -17.77 26.32 30.20
N THR A 114 -18.97 26.54 30.75
CA THR A 114 -20.05 27.32 30.12
C THR A 114 -19.60 28.76 29.82
N ARG A 115 -19.04 29.47 30.81
CA ARG A 115 -18.58 30.86 30.61
C ARG A 115 -17.51 30.95 29.52
N THR A 116 -16.62 29.96 29.48
CA THR A 116 -15.55 29.86 28.49
C THR A 116 -16.13 29.59 27.09
N LEU A 117 -17.10 28.69 27.00
CA LEU A 117 -17.81 28.35 25.77
C LEU A 117 -18.53 29.58 25.19
N GLU A 118 -19.33 30.28 25.99
CA GLU A 118 -20.08 31.45 25.56
C GLU A 118 -19.17 32.60 25.09
N LYS A 119 -18.02 32.78 25.74
CA LYS A 119 -17.04 33.80 25.33
C LYS A 119 -16.47 33.47 23.95
N ARG A 120 -16.17 32.19 23.70
CA ARG A 120 -15.62 31.72 22.43
C ARG A 120 -16.66 31.72 21.31
N GLU A 121 -17.90 31.35 21.62
CA GLU A 121 -19.02 31.42 20.67
C GLU A 121 -19.26 32.86 20.22
N ARG A 122 -19.31 33.82 21.17
CA ARG A 122 -19.42 35.26 20.85
C ARG A 122 -18.25 35.77 20.00
N LEU A 123 -17.04 35.28 20.27
CA LEU A 123 -15.84 35.66 19.51
C LEU A 123 -15.91 35.23 18.04
N TYR A 124 -16.44 34.03 17.74
CA TYR A 124 -16.48 33.48 16.38
C TYR A 124 -17.76 33.82 15.60
N ARG A 125 -18.92 33.84 16.26
CA ARG A 125 -20.20 34.19 15.61
C ARG A 125 -20.42 35.70 15.52
N GLY A 126 -19.86 36.49 16.42
CA GLY A 126 -20.16 37.91 16.51
C GLY A 126 -21.66 38.12 16.76
N ALA A 127 -22.33 38.82 15.84
CA ALA A 127 -23.77 39.05 15.89
C ALA A 127 -24.61 38.04 15.07
N ARG A 128 -23.97 37.05 14.44
CA ARG A 128 -24.69 36.03 13.64
C ARG A 128 -25.55 35.14 14.55
N PRO A 129 -26.79 34.82 14.16
CA PRO A 129 -27.63 33.90 14.93
C PRO A 129 -27.02 32.48 14.97
N PRO A 130 -27.48 31.61 15.89
CA PRO A 130 -27.21 30.18 15.82
C PRO A 130 -27.66 29.61 14.46
N LEU A 131 -26.92 28.64 13.94
CA LEU A 131 -27.29 27.99 12.70
C LEU A 131 -28.54 27.12 12.90
N GLU A 132 -29.53 27.29 12.04
CA GLU A 132 -30.68 26.40 11.96
C GLU A 132 -30.25 25.11 11.24
N ILE A 133 -30.26 23.99 11.96
CA ILE A 133 -29.82 22.69 11.45
C ILE A 133 -30.93 21.63 11.44
N ALA A 134 -32.11 21.97 11.94
CA ALA A 134 -33.24 21.06 11.97
C ALA A 134 -33.61 20.62 10.55
N GLY A 135 -33.71 19.32 10.32
CA GLY A 135 -34.01 18.74 9.01
C GLY A 135 -32.90 18.88 7.96
N THR A 136 -31.70 19.34 8.32
CA THR A 136 -30.54 19.41 7.42
C THR A 136 -29.56 18.28 7.68
N THR A 137 -28.79 17.89 6.66
CA THR A 137 -27.64 16.99 6.81
C THR A 137 -26.44 17.79 7.32
N VAL A 138 -25.84 17.37 8.43
CA VAL A 138 -24.70 18.04 9.06
C VAL A 138 -23.42 17.26 8.81
N ILE A 139 -22.46 17.85 8.10
CA ILE A 139 -21.09 17.34 8.00
C ILE A 139 -20.25 17.97 9.11
N LEU A 140 -19.97 17.20 10.16
CA LEU A 140 -19.20 17.62 11.32
C LEU A 140 -17.71 17.29 11.15
N VAL A 141 -16.88 18.32 11.08
CA VAL A 141 -15.47 18.23 10.70
C VAL A 141 -14.53 18.56 11.86
N ASP A 142 -13.47 17.77 12.03
CA ASP A 142 -12.33 18.06 12.92
C ASP A 142 -10.99 17.82 12.20
N ASP A 143 -9.87 18.29 12.75
CA ASP A 143 -8.53 18.04 12.17
C ASP A 143 -7.97 16.64 12.46
N GLY A 144 -8.67 15.86 13.29
CA GLY A 144 -8.45 14.44 13.48
C GLY A 144 -9.05 13.95 14.79
N LEU A 145 -9.15 12.63 14.97
CA LEU A 145 -9.66 12.03 16.18
C LEU A 145 -8.57 11.21 16.86
N ALA A 146 -8.33 11.49 18.14
CA ALA A 146 -7.53 10.60 18.98
C ALA A 146 -8.43 9.60 19.73
N THR A 147 -9.23 10.10 20.67
CA THR A 147 -10.17 9.29 21.45
C THR A 147 -11.64 9.46 21.03
N GLY A 148 -11.90 10.42 20.14
CA GLY A 148 -13.26 10.79 19.71
C GLY A 148 -14.12 11.51 20.75
N ALA A 149 -13.60 11.84 21.95
CA ALA A 149 -14.43 12.38 23.04
C ALA A 149 -15.10 13.72 22.70
N SER A 150 -14.38 14.68 22.12
CA SER A 150 -14.95 15.96 21.67
C SER A 150 -16.01 15.76 20.58
N MET A 151 -15.77 14.79 19.69
CA MET A 151 -16.67 14.47 18.59
C MET A 151 -17.96 13.82 19.10
N ARG A 152 -17.89 12.85 20.03
CA ARG A 152 -19.07 12.25 20.69
C ARG A 152 -19.93 13.29 21.36
N ALA A 153 -19.30 14.21 22.10
CA ALA A 153 -19.99 15.31 22.73
C ALA A 153 -20.72 16.21 21.74
N ALA A 154 -20.08 16.52 20.61
CA ALA A 154 -20.67 17.31 19.56
C ALA A 154 -21.87 16.61 18.93
N VAL A 155 -21.72 15.34 18.57
CA VAL A 155 -22.80 14.50 18.01
C VAL A 155 -24.00 14.45 18.94
N SER A 156 -23.80 14.18 20.24
CA SER A 156 -24.89 14.14 21.21
C SER A 156 -25.64 15.48 21.30
N ALA A 157 -24.92 16.60 21.27
CA ALA A 157 -25.55 17.93 21.29
C ALA A 157 -26.27 18.30 19.98
N LEU A 158 -25.77 17.80 18.83
CA LEU A 158 -26.40 18.01 17.53
C LEU A 158 -27.67 17.18 17.37
N ARG A 159 -27.69 15.93 17.84
CA ARG A 159 -28.88 15.04 17.76
C ARG A 159 -30.12 15.66 18.40
N GLU A 160 -29.96 16.41 19.49
CA GLU A 160 -31.07 17.10 20.16
C GLU A 160 -31.66 18.27 19.35
N ARG A 161 -31.00 18.69 18.27
CA ARG A 161 -31.49 19.72 17.34
C ARG A 161 -32.15 19.13 16.08
N GLU A 162 -32.38 17.82 16.07
CA GLU A 162 -33.12 17.09 15.04
C GLU A 162 -32.61 17.33 13.59
N PRO A 163 -31.29 17.18 13.31
CA PRO A 163 -30.81 17.15 11.94
C PRO A 163 -31.36 15.92 11.20
N ALA A 164 -31.44 15.99 9.87
CA ALA A 164 -31.85 14.86 9.04
C ALA A 164 -30.82 13.72 9.07
N ALA A 165 -29.53 14.08 9.08
CA ALA A 165 -28.40 13.16 9.22
C ALA A 165 -27.19 13.87 9.83
N ILE A 166 -26.30 13.11 10.47
CA ILE A 166 -25.01 13.56 10.97
C ILE A 166 -23.93 12.70 10.32
N ILE A 167 -22.97 13.36 9.67
CA ILE A 167 -21.82 12.75 9.03
C ILE A 167 -20.58 13.28 9.74
N ILE A 168 -19.76 12.40 10.30
CA ILE A 168 -18.45 12.79 10.83
C ILE A 168 -17.45 12.74 9.69
N ALA A 169 -16.68 13.80 9.49
CA ALA A 169 -15.65 13.84 8.47
C ALA A 169 -14.32 14.29 9.08
N VAL A 170 -13.31 13.42 9.07
CA VAL A 170 -12.00 13.71 9.67
C VAL A 170 -10.83 13.22 8.82
N PRO A 171 -9.71 13.96 8.74
CA PRO A 171 -8.57 13.52 7.96
C PRO A 171 -7.89 12.27 8.52
N VAL A 172 -7.82 12.13 9.85
CA VAL A 172 -7.12 11.01 10.48
C VAL A 172 -7.75 10.57 11.80
N ALA A 173 -7.87 9.26 12.01
CA ALA A 173 -8.37 8.68 13.25
C ALA A 173 -7.96 7.19 13.42
N PRO A 174 -7.80 6.65 14.64
CA PRO A 174 -7.72 5.20 14.83
C PRO A 174 -9.01 4.51 14.36
N GLU A 175 -8.87 3.35 13.72
CA GLU A 175 -10.01 2.52 13.29
C GLU A 175 -11.00 2.24 14.43
N SER A 176 -10.49 1.93 15.62
CA SER A 176 -11.30 1.70 16.82
C SER A 176 -12.16 2.90 17.22
N THR A 177 -11.68 4.12 16.99
CA THR A 177 -12.44 5.36 17.26
C THR A 177 -13.51 5.58 16.20
N CYS A 178 -13.20 5.32 14.92
CA CYS A 178 -14.19 5.38 13.84
C CYS A 178 -15.32 4.39 14.05
N LEU A 179 -15.01 3.12 14.37
CA LEU A 179 -16.00 2.09 14.66
C LEU A 179 -16.90 2.45 15.85
N ALA A 180 -16.31 2.97 16.93
CA ALA A 180 -17.09 3.41 18.09
C ALA A 180 -18.04 4.57 17.78
N LEU A 181 -17.66 5.45 16.85
CA LEU A 181 -18.48 6.58 16.41
C LEU A 181 -19.52 6.19 15.36
N ALA A 182 -19.25 5.20 14.53
CA ALA A 182 -20.17 4.73 13.48
C ALA A 182 -21.51 4.24 14.05
N GLY A 183 -21.55 3.73 15.29
CA GLY A 183 -22.81 3.39 15.98
C GLY A 183 -23.64 4.60 16.44
N ALA A 184 -23.08 5.82 16.38
CA ALA A 184 -23.67 7.04 16.91
C ALA A 184 -23.96 8.11 15.83
N VAL A 185 -23.71 7.84 14.56
CA VAL A 185 -23.98 8.76 13.45
C VAL A 185 -24.42 7.99 12.21
N ASP A 186 -24.88 8.68 11.18
CA ASP A 186 -25.32 8.06 9.92
C ASP A 186 -24.11 7.59 9.10
N GLU A 187 -23.01 8.35 9.14
CA GLU A 187 -21.78 7.99 8.44
C GLU A 187 -20.53 8.56 9.12
N VAL A 188 -19.42 7.81 9.05
CA VAL A 188 -18.08 8.27 9.43
C VAL A 188 -17.17 8.20 8.21
N VAL A 189 -16.79 9.37 7.70
CA VAL A 189 -15.82 9.55 6.63
C VAL A 189 -14.47 9.87 7.25
N CYS A 190 -13.52 8.94 7.14
CA CYS A 190 -12.15 9.16 7.56
C CYS A 190 -11.21 9.00 6.37
N ALA A 191 -10.33 9.98 6.13
CA ALA A 191 -9.37 9.86 5.04
C ALA A 191 -8.33 8.77 5.36
N SER A 192 -7.66 8.83 6.51
CA SER A 192 -6.62 7.85 6.88
C SER A 192 -6.86 7.25 8.26
N MET A 193 -6.67 5.93 8.38
CA MET A 193 -6.76 5.19 9.65
C MET A 193 -5.45 4.48 9.97
N PRO A 194 -4.39 5.21 10.40
CA PRO A 194 -3.07 4.64 10.56
C PRO A 194 -3.03 3.59 11.67
N THR A 195 -2.28 2.51 11.41
CA THR A 195 -2.18 1.37 12.34
C THR A 195 -1.51 1.79 13.66
N LEU A 196 -0.51 2.66 13.57
CA LEU A 196 0.22 3.22 14.72
C LEU A 196 -0.19 4.66 14.96
N PHE A 197 -1.26 4.86 15.73
CA PHE A 197 -1.74 6.18 16.09
C PHE A 197 -1.25 6.62 17.48
N ALA A 198 -0.43 7.68 17.55
CA ALA A 198 -0.05 8.30 18.82
C ALA A 198 -0.74 9.66 19.04
N ALA A 199 -0.76 10.52 18.02
CA ALA A 199 -1.41 11.84 18.09
C ALA A 199 -1.82 12.35 16.71
N VAL A 200 -2.87 13.17 16.64
CA VAL A 200 -3.37 13.78 15.39
C VAL A 200 -2.25 14.50 14.63
N GLY A 201 -1.41 15.27 15.33
CA GLY A 201 -0.35 16.07 14.72
C GLY A 201 0.75 15.26 14.02
N GLN A 202 0.84 13.95 14.27
CA GLN A 202 1.84 13.09 13.61
C GLN A 202 1.55 12.91 12.12
N SER A 203 0.29 13.09 11.69
CA SER A 203 -0.13 12.92 10.30
C SER A 203 0.11 14.16 9.45
N TYR A 204 0.65 15.23 10.04
CA TYR A 204 0.81 16.54 9.43
C TYR A 204 2.27 17.00 9.45
N ARG A 205 2.82 17.45 8.31
CA ARG A 205 4.15 18.08 8.23
C ARG A 205 4.20 19.37 9.05
N THR A 206 3.13 20.16 8.96
CA THR A 206 2.97 21.43 9.65
C THR A 206 1.65 21.44 10.41
N PHE A 207 1.70 21.39 11.75
CA PHE A 207 0.52 21.35 12.62
C PHE A 207 0.53 22.42 13.72
N PRO A 208 0.58 23.72 13.38
CA PRO A 208 0.56 24.80 14.36
C PRO A 208 -0.80 24.88 15.07
N GLN A 209 -0.83 25.53 16.22
CA GLN A 209 -2.09 25.91 16.86
C GLN A 209 -2.83 26.93 15.98
N VAL A 210 -4.12 26.70 15.73
CA VAL A 210 -4.97 27.62 14.96
C VAL A 210 -5.32 28.84 15.84
N PRO A 211 -4.90 30.06 15.47
CA PRO A 211 -5.25 31.27 16.18
C PRO A 211 -6.72 31.66 15.94
N ASP A 212 -7.30 32.39 16.90
CA ASP A 212 -8.72 32.79 16.84
C ASP A 212 -9.02 33.70 15.63
N ASP A 213 -8.04 34.50 15.18
CA ASP A 213 -8.20 35.36 14.00
C ASP A 213 -8.24 34.57 12.69
N GLU A 214 -7.57 33.42 12.60
CA GLU A 214 -7.68 32.52 11.44
C GLU A 214 -9.10 31.95 11.36
N VAL A 215 -9.64 31.46 12.49
CA VAL A 215 -11.03 30.97 12.58
C VAL A 215 -12.02 32.04 12.11
N ARG A 216 -11.87 33.29 12.59
CA ARG A 216 -12.73 34.40 12.20
C ARG A 216 -12.64 34.73 10.71
N THR A 217 -11.43 34.73 10.17
CA THR A 217 -11.18 35.00 8.74
C THR A 217 -11.88 33.96 7.87
N LEU A 218 -11.69 32.67 8.18
CA LEU A 218 -12.31 31.57 7.44
C LEU A 218 -13.84 31.60 7.51
N LEU A 219 -14.42 31.86 8.68
CA LEU A 219 -15.88 31.96 8.85
C LEU A 219 -16.50 33.18 8.15
N SER A 220 -15.72 34.21 7.85
CA SER A 220 -16.16 35.38 7.08
C SER A 220 -15.95 35.25 5.58
N THR A 221 -15.21 34.24 5.15
CA THR A 221 -14.90 33.99 3.73
C THR A 221 -16.04 33.15 3.11
N PRO A 222 -16.69 33.62 2.03
CA PRO A 222 -17.76 32.87 1.39
C PRO A 222 -17.29 31.51 0.83
N THR A 223 -18.08 30.46 1.10
CA THR A 223 -17.82 29.10 0.59
C THR A 223 -18.83 28.65 -0.48
N THR A 224 -19.99 29.31 -0.59
CA THR A 224 -21.09 28.93 -1.50
C THR A 224 -21.05 29.65 -2.85
N THR A 225 -20.33 30.76 -2.96
CA THR A 225 -20.10 31.42 -4.25
C THR A 225 -19.01 30.69 -5.04
N PRO A 226 -19.13 30.61 -6.38
CA PRO A 226 -18.03 30.15 -7.22
C PRO A 226 -16.78 30.96 -6.89
N SER A 227 -15.76 30.28 -6.40
CA SER A 227 -14.45 30.89 -6.25
C SER A 227 -13.97 31.36 -7.63
N GLU A 228 -13.68 32.66 -7.78
CA GLU A 228 -12.96 33.22 -8.94
C GLU A 228 -11.46 32.84 -8.94
N HIS A 229 -11.02 31.92 -8.08
CA HIS A 229 -9.67 31.39 -8.19
C HIS A 229 -9.56 30.61 -9.51
N PRO A 230 -8.72 31.07 -10.46
CA PRO A 230 -8.59 30.44 -11.76
C PRO A 230 -8.10 29.01 -11.52
N HIS A 231 -8.87 28.03 -11.98
CA HIS A 231 -8.48 26.63 -12.17
C HIS A 231 -7.09 26.29 -11.58
N GLU A 232 -7.01 25.95 -10.28
CA GLU A 232 -5.96 25.01 -9.84
C GLU A 232 -6.09 23.85 -10.84
N GLN A 233 -5.08 23.67 -11.70
CA GLN A 233 -5.20 22.77 -12.86
C GLN A 233 -5.53 21.37 -12.36
N THR A 234 -6.75 20.86 -12.54
CA THR A 234 -7.09 19.53 -12.00
C THR A 234 -6.12 18.47 -12.55
N LEU A 235 -5.88 17.39 -11.80
CA LEU A 235 -5.03 16.29 -12.27
C LEU A 235 -5.50 15.79 -13.64
N ALA A 236 -6.82 15.66 -13.84
CA ALA A 236 -7.41 15.33 -15.13
C ALA A 236 -6.99 16.30 -16.25
N ALA A 237 -6.99 17.62 -15.99
CA ALA A 237 -6.58 18.61 -16.99
C ALA A 237 -5.07 18.58 -17.27
N VAL A 238 -4.23 18.25 -16.28
CA VAL A 238 -2.79 18.03 -16.48
C VAL A 238 -2.58 16.78 -17.34
N VAL A 239 -3.24 15.67 -16.99
CA VAL A 239 -3.18 14.41 -17.74
C VAL A 239 -3.62 14.64 -19.19
N ALA A 240 -4.76 15.29 -19.43
CA ALA A 240 -5.25 15.55 -20.78
C ALA A 240 -4.27 16.33 -21.68
N ARG A 241 -3.35 17.12 -21.10
CA ARG A 241 -2.34 17.88 -21.85
C ARG A 241 -0.98 17.17 -21.96
N SER A 242 -0.63 16.35 -20.98
CA SER A 242 0.71 15.77 -20.84
C SER A 242 0.77 14.27 -21.11
N ALA A 243 -0.37 13.58 -21.13
CA ALA A 243 -0.46 12.16 -21.40
C ALA A 243 -0.11 11.85 -22.86
N ILE A 244 0.67 10.79 -23.05
CA ILE A 244 1.04 10.27 -24.35
C ILE A 244 0.19 9.03 -24.59
N GLU A 245 -0.66 9.05 -25.61
CA GLU A 245 -1.51 7.90 -25.94
C GLU A 245 -0.67 6.64 -26.18
N CYS A 246 -1.18 5.53 -25.65
CA CYS A 246 -0.54 4.22 -25.74
C CYS A 246 -1.46 3.25 -26.45
N ARG A 247 -0.85 2.33 -27.20
CA ARG A 247 -1.56 1.19 -27.77
C ARG A 247 -1.29 -0.02 -26.90
N TYR A 248 -2.35 -0.62 -26.34
CA TYR A 248 -2.25 -1.75 -25.41
C TYR A 248 -1.34 -1.45 -24.21
N GLY A 249 -1.38 -0.23 -23.66
CA GLY A 249 -0.54 0.15 -22.53
C GLY A 249 0.97 0.25 -22.84
N VAL A 250 1.38 0.22 -24.12
CA VAL A 250 2.79 0.37 -24.52
C VAL A 250 3.03 1.78 -25.08
N PRO A 251 3.96 2.56 -24.51
CA PRO A 251 4.36 3.86 -25.05
C PRO A 251 5.05 3.71 -26.41
N PRO A 252 4.99 4.74 -27.28
CA PRO A 252 5.80 4.75 -28.50
C PRO A 252 7.29 4.55 -28.22
N ASP A 253 8.00 3.81 -29.07
CA ASP A 253 9.40 3.44 -28.87
C ASP A 253 10.31 4.64 -28.54
N ALA A 254 10.15 5.78 -29.21
CA ALA A 254 10.94 6.98 -28.94
C ALA A 254 10.70 7.55 -27.54
N VAL A 255 9.46 7.46 -27.05
CA VAL A 255 9.08 7.91 -25.69
C VAL A 255 9.64 6.95 -24.65
N LEU A 256 9.53 5.64 -24.92
CA LEU A 256 10.09 4.61 -24.05
C LEU A 256 11.63 4.71 -23.99
N ASP A 257 12.29 4.95 -25.12
CA ASP A 257 13.74 5.09 -25.22
C ASP A 257 14.28 6.25 -24.38
N ASP A 258 13.65 7.43 -24.49
CA ASP A 258 13.97 8.64 -23.73
C ASP A 258 13.70 8.46 -22.23
N PHE A 259 12.52 7.93 -21.88
CA PHE A 259 12.13 7.71 -20.48
C PHE A 259 13.09 6.75 -19.75
N ILE A 260 13.41 5.62 -20.39
CA ILE A 260 14.30 4.60 -19.83
C ILE A 260 15.73 5.12 -19.77
N GLY A 261 16.20 5.79 -20.82
CA GLY A 261 17.57 6.29 -20.92
C GLY A 261 18.59 5.18 -20.67
N ASP A 262 19.50 5.41 -19.72
CA ASP A 262 20.56 4.48 -19.32
C ASP A 262 20.22 3.67 -18.04
N ALA A 263 18.93 3.54 -17.70
CA ALA A 263 18.54 2.77 -16.52
C ALA A 263 19.04 1.32 -16.61
N GLU A 264 19.56 0.82 -15.49
CA GLU A 264 19.96 -0.57 -15.29
C GLU A 264 18.79 -1.39 -14.73
N PHE A 265 17.88 -0.76 -13.97
CA PHE A 265 16.75 -1.42 -13.34
C PHE A 265 15.45 -0.78 -13.79
N VAL A 266 14.51 -1.58 -14.30
CA VAL A 266 13.18 -1.08 -14.68
C VAL A 266 12.15 -1.90 -13.93
N LEU A 267 11.55 -1.31 -12.91
CA LEU A 267 10.52 -1.95 -12.11
C LEU A 267 9.16 -1.59 -12.71
N ILE A 268 8.42 -2.61 -13.13
CA ILE A 268 7.12 -2.46 -13.78
C ILE A 268 6.05 -3.08 -12.88
N GLY A 269 5.24 -2.18 -12.33
CA GLY A 269 4.14 -2.46 -11.43
C GLY A 269 2.92 -3.08 -12.13
N GLU A 270 1.93 -3.43 -11.33
CA GLU A 270 0.55 -3.65 -11.77
C GLU A 270 -0.40 -3.23 -10.64
N SER A 271 -1.55 -2.62 -10.93
CA SER A 271 -2.54 -2.27 -9.89
C SER A 271 -3.45 -3.45 -9.53
N SER A 272 -3.31 -4.57 -10.24
CA SER A 272 -3.95 -5.83 -9.87
C SER A 272 -3.18 -7.04 -10.40
N HIS A 273 -3.08 -8.13 -9.64
CA HIS A 273 -2.47 -9.37 -10.15
C HIS A 273 -3.30 -10.08 -11.22
N GLY A 274 -4.58 -9.74 -11.39
CA GLY A 274 -5.52 -10.51 -12.20
C GLY A 274 -5.90 -9.91 -13.56
N THR A 275 -5.13 -8.97 -14.11
CA THR A 275 -5.54 -8.18 -15.28
C THR A 275 -4.70 -8.48 -16.52
N GLU A 276 -5.34 -8.89 -17.63
CA GLU A 276 -4.69 -9.36 -18.86
C GLU A 276 -3.79 -8.28 -19.49
N GLU A 277 -4.27 -7.05 -19.60
CA GLU A 277 -3.55 -5.95 -20.22
C GLU A 277 -2.29 -5.55 -19.45
N PHE A 278 -2.27 -5.73 -18.12
CA PHE A 278 -1.10 -5.43 -17.31
C PHE A 278 0.03 -6.44 -17.61
N TYR A 279 -0.28 -7.72 -17.72
CA TYR A 279 0.69 -8.72 -18.18
C TYR A 279 1.13 -8.46 -19.62
N ASP A 280 0.21 -8.16 -20.55
CA ASP A 280 0.56 -7.97 -21.95
C ASP A 280 1.45 -6.74 -22.15
N SER A 281 1.12 -5.63 -21.48
CA SER A 281 1.93 -4.40 -21.48
C SER A 281 3.32 -4.66 -20.90
N ARG A 282 3.40 -5.31 -19.73
CA ARG A 282 4.68 -5.72 -19.10
C ARG A 282 5.51 -6.59 -20.05
N ALA A 283 4.90 -7.61 -20.66
CA ALA A 283 5.56 -8.50 -21.59
C ALA A 283 6.12 -7.74 -22.81
N ARG A 284 5.34 -6.85 -23.43
CA ARG A 284 5.77 -6.08 -24.60
C ARG A 284 6.89 -5.09 -24.29
N ILE A 285 6.76 -4.34 -23.20
CA ILE A 285 7.81 -3.41 -22.75
C ILE A 285 9.10 -4.19 -22.45
N THR A 286 9.00 -5.32 -21.74
CA THR A 286 10.16 -6.17 -21.44
C THR A 286 10.83 -6.72 -22.71
N ARG A 287 10.05 -7.19 -23.70
CA ARG A 287 10.61 -7.64 -25.00
C ARG A 287 11.41 -6.51 -25.66
N TRP A 288 10.83 -5.32 -25.73
CA TRP A 288 11.50 -4.16 -26.31
C TRP A 288 12.78 -3.79 -25.55
N LEU A 289 12.77 -3.81 -24.22
CA LEU A 289 13.95 -3.55 -23.39
C LEU A 289 15.06 -4.59 -23.62
N ILE A 290 14.69 -5.85 -23.76
CA ILE A 290 15.62 -6.94 -24.06
C ILE A 290 16.24 -6.79 -25.46
N GLU A 291 15.42 -6.49 -26.46
CA GLU A 291 15.83 -6.38 -27.86
C GLU A 291 16.64 -5.11 -28.14
N ASN A 292 16.31 -3.98 -27.51
CA ASN A 292 16.83 -2.66 -27.88
C ASN A 292 17.73 -2.01 -26.83
N LYS A 293 17.56 -2.34 -25.54
CA LYS A 293 18.30 -1.69 -24.42
C LYS A 293 19.27 -2.62 -23.69
N GLY A 294 19.36 -3.88 -24.10
CA GLY A 294 20.31 -4.86 -23.59
C GLY A 294 19.96 -5.39 -22.19
N PHE A 295 18.67 -5.49 -21.86
CA PHE A 295 18.23 -6.13 -20.62
C PHE A 295 18.50 -7.64 -20.66
N THR A 296 19.09 -8.17 -19.60
CA THR A 296 19.60 -9.55 -19.52
C THR A 296 18.86 -10.43 -18.51
N ALA A 297 17.95 -9.86 -17.72
CA ALA A 297 17.13 -10.65 -16.82
C ALA A 297 15.74 -10.05 -16.60
N VAL A 298 14.79 -10.93 -16.33
CA VAL A 298 13.48 -10.61 -15.77
C VAL A 298 13.42 -11.20 -14.37
N ALA A 299 13.13 -10.38 -13.36
CA ALA A 299 12.98 -10.80 -11.98
C ALA A 299 11.54 -10.55 -11.51
N ALA A 300 10.79 -11.59 -11.22
CA ALA A 300 9.38 -11.53 -10.87
C ALA A 300 9.17 -11.63 -9.35
N GLU A 301 8.06 -11.05 -8.85
CA GLU A 301 7.47 -11.31 -7.52
C GLU A 301 6.93 -12.75 -7.45
N ALA A 302 7.84 -13.68 -7.64
CA ALA A 302 7.62 -15.09 -7.80
C ALA A 302 8.57 -15.84 -6.88
N ASP A 303 8.14 -17.01 -6.44
CA ASP A 303 8.96 -17.92 -5.66
C ASP A 303 10.23 -18.30 -6.44
N TRP A 304 11.38 -18.20 -5.76
CA TRP A 304 12.69 -18.48 -6.35
C TRP A 304 12.79 -19.83 -7.09
N PRO A 305 12.48 -20.99 -6.48
CA PRO A 305 12.65 -22.28 -7.12
C PRO A 305 11.75 -22.47 -8.35
N ASP A 306 10.52 -21.95 -8.30
CA ASP A 306 9.54 -22.09 -9.39
C ASP A 306 9.95 -21.24 -10.59
N ALA A 307 10.34 -19.99 -10.35
CA ALA A 307 10.87 -19.13 -11.40
C ALA A 307 12.23 -19.66 -11.92
N TYR A 308 13.05 -20.31 -11.10
CA TYR A 308 14.30 -20.92 -11.56
C TYR A 308 14.07 -22.16 -12.44
N ARG A 309 13.00 -22.93 -12.21
CA ARG A 309 12.58 -23.98 -13.16
C ARG A 309 12.28 -23.39 -14.54
N VAL A 310 11.52 -22.29 -14.58
CA VAL A 310 11.28 -21.51 -15.81
C VAL A 310 12.59 -20.99 -16.41
N ASN A 311 13.52 -20.49 -15.57
CA ASN A 311 14.84 -20.05 -16.00
C ASN A 311 15.57 -21.14 -16.78
N ARG A 312 15.61 -22.37 -16.23
CA ARG A 312 16.29 -23.51 -16.88
C ARG A 312 15.67 -23.72 -18.26
N TRP A 313 14.34 -23.75 -18.34
CA TRP A 313 13.65 -23.94 -19.61
C TRP A 313 13.95 -22.84 -20.63
N VAL A 314 13.84 -21.55 -20.28
CA VAL A 314 14.14 -20.45 -21.22
C VAL A 314 15.62 -20.39 -21.62
N GLN A 315 16.51 -20.98 -20.82
CA GLN A 315 17.93 -21.13 -21.11
C GLN A 315 18.23 -22.37 -21.96
N GLY A 316 17.23 -23.19 -22.32
CA GLY A 316 17.42 -24.46 -23.04
C GLY A 316 18.03 -25.57 -22.18
N LYS A 317 17.87 -25.47 -20.86
CA LYS A 317 18.35 -26.42 -19.84
C LYS A 317 17.17 -27.10 -19.15
N GLY A 318 17.42 -28.19 -18.44
CA GLY A 318 16.39 -28.95 -17.73
C GLY A 318 15.70 -29.99 -18.62
N SER A 319 14.58 -30.53 -18.14
CA SER A 319 13.85 -31.63 -18.78
C SER A 319 12.47 -31.24 -19.31
N ASP A 320 11.99 -30.03 -19.00
CA ASP A 320 10.65 -29.59 -19.40
C ASP A 320 10.56 -29.42 -20.93
N GLY A 321 9.51 -29.96 -21.54
CA GLY A 321 9.30 -29.96 -22.99
C GLY A 321 8.51 -28.77 -23.51
N SER A 322 7.92 -27.96 -22.64
CA SER A 322 7.09 -26.80 -23.02
C SER A 322 7.05 -25.71 -21.95
N ALA A 323 6.62 -24.50 -22.34
CA ALA A 323 6.42 -23.39 -21.41
C ALA A 323 5.39 -23.71 -20.32
N ASP A 324 4.32 -24.44 -20.65
CA ASP A 324 3.28 -24.82 -19.68
C ASP A 324 3.82 -25.79 -18.62
N GLU A 325 4.63 -26.76 -19.04
CA GLU A 325 5.31 -27.70 -18.14
C GLU A 325 6.34 -26.98 -17.25
N ALA A 326 7.13 -26.05 -17.81
CA ALA A 326 8.07 -25.25 -17.03
C ALA A 326 7.36 -24.39 -15.98
N LEU A 327 6.20 -23.83 -16.33
CA LEU A 327 5.34 -23.07 -15.41
C LEU A 327 4.62 -23.97 -14.39
N SER A 328 4.64 -25.30 -14.54
CA SER A 328 3.90 -26.22 -13.67
C SER A 328 4.45 -26.26 -12.25
N GLY A 329 5.63 -25.67 -12.02
CA GLY A 329 6.18 -25.52 -10.68
C GLY A 329 5.36 -24.56 -9.79
N PHE A 330 4.65 -23.60 -10.38
CA PHE A 330 3.83 -22.62 -9.64
C PHE A 330 2.52 -23.25 -9.13
N GLU A 331 2.63 -24.08 -8.11
CA GLU A 331 1.49 -24.85 -7.56
C GLU A 331 0.78 -24.10 -6.41
N ARG A 332 1.49 -23.18 -5.75
CA ARG A 332 0.99 -22.47 -4.56
C ARG A 332 -0.08 -21.44 -4.91
N PHE A 333 -1.02 -21.24 -4.00
CA PHE A 333 -2.02 -20.20 -4.15
C PHE A 333 -1.38 -18.79 -4.20
N PRO A 334 -1.79 -17.94 -5.15
CA PRO A 334 -2.57 -18.27 -6.35
C PRO A 334 -1.69 -18.84 -7.48
N ALA A 335 -2.06 -20.01 -8.02
CA ALA A 335 -1.32 -20.60 -9.13
C ALA A 335 -1.40 -19.74 -10.41
N TRP A 336 -2.55 -19.11 -10.64
CA TRP A 336 -2.86 -18.36 -11.87
C TRP A 336 -2.04 -17.08 -12.07
N MET A 337 -1.40 -16.55 -11.03
CA MET A 337 -0.64 -15.30 -11.10
C MET A 337 0.55 -15.40 -12.07
N TRP A 338 1.24 -16.54 -12.08
CA TRP A 338 2.31 -16.82 -13.05
C TRP A 338 1.91 -17.92 -14.06
N ARG A 339 0.91 -18.75 -13.75
CA ARG A 339 0.30 -19.73 -14.68
C ARG A 339 -0.86 -19.12 -15.44
N ASN A 340 -0.55 -18.20 -16.35
CA ASN A 340 -1.53 -17.63 -17.26
C ASN A 340 -1.04 -17.59 -18.71
N THR A 341 -1.99 -17.37 -19.62
CA THR A 341 -1.73 -17.37 -21.07
C THR A 341 -0.67 -16.36 -21.50
N VAL A 342 -0.64 -15.16 -20.91
CA VAL A 342 0.31 -14.11 -21.29
C VAL A 342 1.73 -14.44 -20.84
N VAL A 343 1.90 -14.91 -19.59
CA VAL A 343 3.21 -15.33 -19.07
C VAL A 343 3.74 -16.53 -19.84
N LYS A 344 2.88 -17.51 -20.14
CA LYS A 344 3.25 -18.67 -20.99
C LYS A 344 3.79 -18.21 -22.34
N ASP A 345 3.11 -17.28 -23.01
CA ASP A 345 3.53 -16.80 -24.32
C ASP A 345 4.81 -15.94 -24.25
N PHE A 346 4.99 -15.18 -23.18
CA PHE A 346 6.23 -14.44 -22.93
C PHE A 346 7.43 -15.37 -22.69
N VAL A 347 7.26 -16.38 -21.83
CA VAL A 347 8.27 -17.38 -21.51
C VAL A 347 8.64 -18.17 -22.77
N ASP A 348 7.66 -18.57 -23.58
CA ASP A 348 7.90 -19.23 -24.87
C ASP A 348 8.67 -18.36 -25.88
N TRP A 349 8.31 -17.08 -25.98
CA TRP A 349 9.08 -16.12 -26.76
C TRP A 349 10.53 -16.02 -26.25
N LEU A 350 10.72 -15.97 -24.93
CA LEU A 350 12.04 -15.82 -24.32
C LEU A 350 12.94 -17.03 -24.60
N HIS A 351 12.38 -18.24 -24.52
CA HIS A 351 13.07 -19.48 -24.90
C HIS A 351 13.52 -19.44 -26.37
N ARG A 352 12.62 -19.08 -27.29
CA ARG A 352 12.95 -18.95 -28.73
C ARG A 352 13.97 -17.87 -29.01
N TYR A 353 13.87 -16.73 -28.31
CA TYR A 353 14.81 -15.64 -28.41
C TYR A 353 16.22 -16.05 -27.94
N ASN A 354 16.32 -16.80 -26.84
CA ASN A 354 17.58 -17.34 -26.33
C ASN A 354 18.19 -18.43 -27.22
N ALA A 355 17.37 -19.24 -27.89
CA ALA A 355 17.84 -20.26 -28.83
C ALA A 355 18.66 -19.67 -30.00
N GLY A 356 18.42 -18.39 -30.34
CA GLY A 356 19.17 -17.66 -31.37
C GLY A 356 20.55 -17.15 -30.92
N ARG A 357 20.97 -17.36 -29.67
CA ARG A 357 22.20 -16.79 -29.11
C ARG A 357 23.32 -17.82 -28.99
N ALA A 358 24.51 -17.41 -29.43
CA ALA A 358 25.66 -18.29 -29.54
C ALA A 358 26.33 -18.60 -28.20
N GLN A 359 26.32 -17.66 -27.25
CA GLN A 359 26.93 -17.84 -25.93
C GLN A 359 25.86 -17.89 -24.84
N ASP A 360 26.05 -18.78 -23.87
CA ASP A 360 25.20 -18.87 -22.67
C ASP A 360 25.16 -17.55 -21.88
N LEU A 361 26.22 -16.74 -21.98
CA LEU A 361 26.34 -15.43 -21.34
C LEU A 361 25.43 -14.36 -21.94
N ASP A 362 25.01 -14.53 -23.19
CA ASP A 362 24.13 -13.58 -23.88
C ASP A 362 22.65 -13.87 -23.61
N ARG A 363 22.33 -15.05 -23.06
CA ARG A 363 20.95 -15.50 -22.86
C ARG A 363 20.30 -14.78 -21.68
N VAL A 364 19.04 -14.39 -21.86
CA VAL A 364 18.26 -13.67 -20.86
C VAL A 364 17.60 -14.65 -19.91
N GLY A 365 17.75 -14.43 -18.60
CA GLY A 365 17.16 -15.28 -17.57
C GLY A 365 15.81 -14.79 -17.04
N PHE A 366 15.09 -15.69 -16.38
CA PHE A 366 13.83 -15.43 -15.67
C PHE A 366 13.98 -15.88 -14.22
N TYR A 367 13.82 -14.99 -13.24
CA TYR A 367 14.17 -15.27 -11.84
C TYR A 367 13.03 -14.87 -10.90
N GLY A 368 12.97 -15.52 -9.75
CA GLY A 368 12.06 -15.14 -8.66
C GLY A 368 12.76 -14.18 -7.71
N LEU A 369 11.97 -13.45 -6.92
CA LEU A 369 12.46 -12.57 -5.87
C LEU A 369 11.87 -12.90 -4.50
N ASP A 370 10.77 -13.65 -4.46
CA ASP A 370 9.94 -13.80 -3.26
C ASP A 370 10.42 -14.94 -2.34
N LEU A 371 9.98 -14.91 -1.08
CA LEU A 371 10.48 -15.77 0.00
C LEU A 371 9.52 -16.88 0.44
N TYR A 372 8.35 -17.00 -0.16
CA TYR A 372 7.30 -17.86 0.40
C TYR A 372 7.53 -19.36 0.19
N SER A 373 8.42 -19.77 -0.72
CA SER A 373 8.66 -21.17 -1.06
C SER A 373 9.51 -21.93 -0.03
N LEU A 374 9.22 -21.80 1.27
CA LEU A 374 10.04 -22.35 2.36
C LEU A 374 10.43 -23.82 2.14
N HIS A 375 9.44 -24.71 2.00
CA HIS A 375 9.69 -26.15 1.86
C HIS A 375 10.38 -26.52 0.54
N ARG A 376 9.96 -25.90 -0.57
CA ARG A 376 10.56 -26.15 -1.88
C ARG A 376 12.02 -25.67 -1.93
N SER A 377 12.31 -24.51 -1.34
CA SER A 377 13.67 -23.99 -1.22
C SER A 377 14.56 -24.90 -0.35
N MET A 378 14.03 -25.50 0.72
CA MET A 378 14.76 -26.51 1.50
C MET A 378 15.11 -27.75 0.67
N GLN A 379 14.16 -28.24 -0.13
CA GLN A 379 14.35 -29.39 -1.02
C GLN A 379 15.42 -29.11 -2.07
N ASP A 380 15.40 -27.93 -2.70
CA ASP A 380 16.41 -27.52 -3.69
C ASP A 380 17.82 -27.44 -3.10
N VAL A 381 17.96 -26.92 -1.87
CA VAL A 381 19.26 -26.90 -1.17
C VAL A 381 19.77 -28.33 -0.94
N ILE A 382 18.90 -29.23 -0.48
CA ILE A 382 19.25 -30.63 -0.25
C ILE A 382 19.62 -31.32 -1.57
N ALA A 383 18.84 -31.12 -2.62
CA ALA A 383 19.06 -31.72 -3.93
C ALA A 383 20.39 -31.28 -4.54
N TYR A 384 20.73 -29.99 -4.45
CA TYR A 384 22.04 -29.50 -4.84
C TYR A 384 23.15 -30.19 -4.03
N LEU A 385 23.04 -30.21 -2.70
CA LEU A 385 24.05 -30.83 -1.84
C LEU A 385 24.21 -32.34 -2.10
N ASP A 386 23.16 -33.08 -2.43
CA ASP A 386 23.29 -34.51 -2.76
C ASP A 386 24.21 -34.76 -3.97
N THR A 387 24.29 -33.80 -4.88
CA THR A 387 25.16 -33.87 -6.06
C THR A 387 26.60 -33.50 -5.74
N VAL A 388 26.83 -32.49 -4.89
CA VAL A 388 28.17 -31.92 -4.66
C VAL A 388 28.85 -32.33 -3.34
N ASP A 389 28.07 -32.72 -2.33
CA ASP A 389 28.55 -33.11 -0.99
C ASP A 389 27.43 -33.82 -0.17
N ARG A 390 27.42 -35.16 -0.24
CA ARG A 390 26.39 -35.99 0.42
C ARG A 390 26.41 -35.88 1.94
N GLU A 391 27.55 -35.62 2.57
CA GLU A 391 27.62 -35.44 4.01
C GLU A 391 27.03 -34.09 4.43
N ALA A 392 27.28 -33.03 3.66
CA ALA A 392 26.60 -31.75 3.83
C ALA A 392 25.09 -31.89 3.62
N ALA A 393 24.64 -32.66 2.62
CA ALA A 393 23.23 -32.94 2.38
C ALA A 393 22.56 -33.66 3.58
N ARG A 394 23.26 -34.61 4.21
CA ARG A 394 22.78 -35.29 5.43
C ARG A 394 22.63 -34.31 6.60
N ARG A 395 23.58 -33.37 6.78
CA ARG A 395 23.47 -32.31 7.79
C ARG A 395 22.32 -31.34 7.50
N ALA A 396 22.12 -30.97 6.23
CA ALA A 396 21.02 -30.10 5.81
C ALA A 396 19.66 -30.71 6.13
N ARG A 397 19.45 -31.99 5.78
CA ARG A 397 18.22 -32.73 6.15
C ARG A 397 17.98 -32.73 7.66
N ALA A 398 19.02 -33.01 8.45
CA ALA A 398 18.90 -33.03 9.91
C ALA A 398 18.55 -31.65 10.50
N ARG A 399 19.02 -30.56 9.89
CA ARG A 399 18.70 -29.18 10.31
C ARG A 399 17.28 -28.79 9.92
N TYR A 400 16.87 -29.07 8.68
CA TYR A 400 15.54 -28.73 8.18
C TYR A 400 14.42 -29.59 8.77
N ALA A 401 14.74 -30.77 9.32
CA ALA A 401 13.77 -31.62 10.03
C ALA A 401 13.09 -30.94 11.23
N CYS A 402 13.59 -29.78 11.71
CA CYS A 402 12.88 -29.01 12.73
C CYS A 402 11.51 -28.49 12.26
N PHE A 403 11.32 -28.29 10.94
CA PHE A 403 10.04 -27.88 10.35
C PHE A 403 9.03 -29.04 10.25
N ASP A 404 9.48 -30.31 10.33
CA ASP A 404 8.62 -31.50 10.25
C ASP A 404 7.69 -31.63 11.48
N HIS A 405 7.94 -30.88 12.55
CA HIS A 405 7.11 -30.85 13.75
C HIS A 405 5.87 -29.95 13.61
N SER A 406 5.85 -29.07 12.61
CA SER A 406 4.66 -28.40 12.09
C SER A 406 4.10 -29.22 10.92
N THR A 407 2.79 -29.20 10.67
CA THR A 407 2.22 -29.85 9.49
C THR A 407 3.00 -29.43 8.24
N ALA A 408 3.49 -30.41 7.48
CA ALA A 408 4.58 -30.29 6.47
C ALA A 408 4.31 -29.36 5.26
N ALA A 409 3.23 -28.59 5.30
CA ALA A 409 2.79 -27.68 4.25
C ALA A 409 2.22 -26.36 4.82
N ASP A 410 2.52 -26.01 6.08
CA ASP A 410 2.04 -24.76 6.66
C ASP A 410 3.11 -24.03 7.49
N GLY A 411 3.88 -23.18 6.80
CA GLY A 411 4.77 -22.23 7.47
C GLY A 411 4.05 -21.30 8.48
N GLN A 412 2.74 -21.07 8.37
CA GLN A 412 1.98 -20.33 9.39
C GLN A 412 1.80 -21.12 10.67
N ALA A 413 1.57 -22.44 10.58
CA ALA A 413 1.51 -23.31 11.75
C ALA A 413 2.84 -23.27 12.53
N TYR A 414 3.97 -23.29 11.82
CA TYR A 414 5.28 -23.02 12.40
C TYR A 414 5.34 -21.63 13.05
N GLY A 415 4.98 -20.59 12.29
CA GLY A 415 5.03 -19.19 12.75
C GLY A 415 4.20 -18.94 14.00
N TYR A 416 3.01 -19.55 14.09
CA TYR A 416 2.10 -19.46 15.24
C TYR A 416 2.73 -20.11 16.46
N ALA A 417 3.22 -21.35 16.32
CA ALA A 417 3.87 -22.07 17.41
C ALA A 417 5.12 -21.32 17.93
N ALA A 418 5.95 -20.80 17.03
CA ALA A 418 7.16 -20.06 17.36
C ALA A 418 6.87 -18.68 17.98
N ALA A 419 5.84 -17.97 17.50
CA ALA A 419 5.49 -16.64 17.99
C ALA A 419 4.95 -16.65 19.43
N PHE A 420 4.15 -17.68 19.78
CA PHE A 420 3.50 -17.81 21.08
C PHE A 420 4.22 -18.74 22.07
N GLY A 421 5.45 -19.16 21.75
CA GLY A 421 6.30 -19.97 22.65
C GLY A 421 5.82 -21.42 22.82
N ALA A 422 4.98 -21.91 21.91
CA ALA A 422 4.48 -23.28 21.90
C ALA A 422 5.41 -24.26 21.14
N GLY A 423 6.54 -23.78 20.60
CA GLY A 423 7.57 -24.58 19.94
C GLY A 423 8.94 -23.89 19.93
N GLN A 424 10.01 -24.65 19.66
CA GLN A 424 11.35 -24.07 19.44
C GLN A 424 11.44 -23.47 18.04
N SER A 425 12.09 -22.31 17.91
CA SER A 425 12.35 -21.72 16.58
C SER A 425 13.42 -22.52 15.82
N CYS A 426 13.22 -22.67 14.52
CA CYS A 426 14.17 -23.20 13.55
C CYS A 426 15.29 -22.21 13.15
N GLU A 427 15.29 -20.99 13.73
CA GLU A 427 16.23 -19.91 13.42
C GLU A 427 17.70 -20.36 13.45
N GLN A 428 18.12 -21.07 14.50
CA GLN A 428 19.51 -21.52 14.61
C GLN A 428 19.88 -22.51 13.52
N GLN A 429 18.96 -23.42 13.16
CA GLN A 429 19.16 -24.45 12.16
C GLN A 429 19.31 -23.84 10.77
N VAL A 430 18.42 -22.91 10.39
CA VAL A 430 18.46 -22.26 9.08
C VAL A 430 19.68 -21.34 8.93
N VAL A 431 20.05 -20.60 9.99
CA VAL A 431 21.25 -19.75 10.00
C VAL A 431 22.51 -20.60 9.90
N THR A 432 22.59 -21.70 10.67
CA THR A 432 23.75 -22.61 10.61
C THR A 432 23.90 -23.23 9.22
N GLN A 433 22.79 -23.63 8.60
CA GLN A 433 22.79 -24.16 7.23
C GLN A 433 23.29 -23.11 6.22
N LEU A 434 22.82 -21.87 6.34
CA LEU A 434 23.25 -20.78 5.48
C LEU A 434 24.74 -20.48 5.63
N VAL A 435 25.24 -20.40 6.86
CA VAL A 435 26.67 -20.16 7.14
C VAL A 435 27.54 -21.26 6.54
N GLU A 436 27.13 -22.52 6.67
CA GLU A 436 27.85 -23.65 6.05
C GLU A 436 27.89 -23.54 4.52
N MET A 437 26.77 -23.18 3.88
CA MET A 437 26.72 -22.95 2.42
C MET A 437 27.72 -21.86 1.97
N TYR A 438 27.83 -20.76 2.73
CA TYR A 438 28.79 -19.68 2.43
C TYR A 438 30.24 -20.12 2.67
N ALA A 439 30.53 -20.85 3.75
CA ALA A 439 31.86 -21.37 4.02
C ALA A 439 32.33 -22.34 2.92
N ALA A 440 31.46 -23.26 2.51
CA ALA A 440 31.66 -24.21 1.42
C ALA A 440 31.90 -23.55 0.05
N THR A 441 31.41 -22.32 -0.15
CA THR A 441 31.59 -21.56 -1.40
C THR A 441 33.02 -21.05 -1.55
N LEU A 442 33.63 -20.56 -0.46
CA LEU A 442 35.01 -20.05 -0.48
C LEU A 442 36.02 -21.12 -0.91
N GLU A 443 35.72 -22.39 -0.62
CA GLU A 443 36.54 -23.54 -1.02
C GLU A 443 36.32 -23.96 -2.48
N ARG A 444 35.18 -23.60 -3.08
CA ARG A 444 34.71 -24.05 -4.41
C ARG A 444 34.78 -22.97 -5.51
N LEU A 445 35.37 -21.80 -5.26
CA LEU A 445 35.52 -20.67 -6.20
C LEU A 445 36.44 -20.92 -7.42
N ARG A 446 36.56 -22.16 -7.90
CA ARG A 446 37.39 -22.54 -9.06
C ARG A 446 36.60 -23.30 -10.15
N GLY A 447 35.27 -23.37 -10.04
CA GLY A 447 34.38 -24.04 -11.00
C GLY A 447 34.12 -23.25 -12.28
N ASP A 448 33.52 -23.91 -13.27
CA ASP A 448 33.06 -23.28 -14.51
C ASP A 448 31.76 -22.44 -14.30
N GLY A 449 31.32 -21.73 -15.34
CA GLY A 449 30.15 -20.86 -15.25
C GLY A 449 28.81 -21.57 -14.98
N ALA A 450 28.70 -22.87 -15.27
CA ALA A 450 27.47 -23.63 -15.01
C ALA A 450 27.41 -24.09 -13.55
N GLU A 451 28.54 -24.54 -13.00
CA GLU A 451 28.68 -24.87 -11.58
C GLU A 451 28.42 -23.63 -10.69
N ALA A 452 28.83 -22.45 -11.17
CA ALA A 452 28.56 -21.18 -10.49
C ALA A 452 27.05 -20.83 -10.43
N ASP A 453 26.27 -21.16 -11.48
CA ASP A 453 24.82 -20.89 -11.50
C ASP A 453 24.04 -21.80 -10.54
N GLU A 454 24.40 -23.09 -10.49
CA GLU A 454 23.77 -24.05 -9.57
C GLU A 454 24.09 -23.70 -8.12
N LEU A 455 25.33 -23.33 -7.82
CA LEU A 455 25.72 -22.86 -6.48
C LEU A 455 25.01 -21.56 -6.12
N PHE A 456 24.91 -20.61 -7.05
CA PHE A 456 24.16 -19.37 -6.83
C PHE A 456 22.68 -19.66 -6.52
N CYS A 457 22.04 -20.53 -7.30
CA CYS A 457 20.66 -20.95 -7.07
C CYS A 457 20.48 -21.60 -5.70
N ALA A 458 21.33 -22.57 -5.34
CA ALA A 458 21.28 -23.21 -4.02
C ALA A 458 21.47 -22.22 -2.87
N ARG A 459 22.36 -21.22 -3.03
CA ARG A 459 22.54 -20.15 -2.03
C ARG A 459 21.33 -19.25 -1.90
N ARG A 460 20.67 -18.90 -3.01
CA ARG A 460 19.45 -18.08 -2.98
C ARG A 460 18.30 -18.83 -2.30
N ASN A 461 18.14 -20.12 -2.60
CA ASN A 461 17.21 -20.98 -1.87
C ASN A 461 17.52 -21.03 -0.35
N ALA A 462 18.78 -21.17 0.05
CA ALA A 462 19.15 -21.14 1.47
C ALA A 462 18.86 -19.80 2.17
N VAL A 463 19.01 -18.67 1.47
CA VAL A 463 18.62 -17.34 1.95
C VAL A 463 17.09 -17.25 2.08
N ALA A 464 16.36 -17.69 1.06
CA ALA A 464 14.89 -17.73 1.08
C ALA A 464 14.37 -18.53 2.29
N VAL A 465 14.95 -19.69 2.60
CA VAL A 465 14.57 -20.47 3.79
C VAL A 465 14.79 -19.68 5.09
N LYS A 466 15.93 -19.00 5.22
CA LYS A 466 16.26 -18.20 6.41
C LYS A 466 15.34 -16.98 6.56
N ASP A 467 15.00 -16.31 5.46
CA ASP A 467 14.11 -15.15 5.50
C ASP A 467 12.64 -15.53 5.64
N ALA A 468 12.24 -16.66 5.07
CA ALA A 468 10.93 -17.26 5.26
C ALA A 468 10.70 -17.61 6.74
N GLU A 469 11.66 -18.27 7.40
CA GLU A 469 11.59 -18.54 8.85
C GLU A 469 11.29 -17.27 9.65
N LEU A 470 12.06 -16.20 9.38
CA LEU A 470 11.90 -14.91 10.05
C LEU A 470 10.54 -14.27 9.73
N TYR A 471 10.11 -14.36 8.47
CA TYR A 471 8.82 -13.87 8.00
C TYR A 471 7.67 -14.53 8.78
N TYR A 472 7.61 -15.86 8.80
CA TYR A 472 6.56 -16.60 9.50
C TYR A 472 6.55 -16.35 11.01
N ARG A 473 7.73 -16.24 11.63
CA ARG A 473 7.85 -15.96 13.07
C ARG A 473 7.42 -14.54 13.44
N THR A 474 7.58 -13.57 12.54
CA THR A 474 7.21 -12.16 12.78
C THR A 474 5.79 -11.82 12.33
N MET A 475 5.19 -12.64 11.46
CA MET A 475 3.82 -12.53 10.97
C MET A 475 2.78 -12.30 12.08
N PHE A 476 2.91 -13.01 13.21
CA PHE A 476 1.98 -12.93 14.34
C PHE A 476 2.30 -11.80 15.34
N ARG A 477 3.38 -11.04 15.12
CA ARG A 477 3.83 -9.94 15.98
C ARG A 477 3.52 -8.55 15.39
N GLY A 478 3.18 -8.47 14.09
CA GLY A 478 2.77 -7.23 13.43
C GLY A 478 2.85 -7.30 11.89
N ARG A 479 1.92 -6.62 11.20
CA ARG A 479 1.86 -6.57 9.72
C ARG A 479 3.07 -5.87 9.11
N VAL A 480 3.44 -4.69 9.62
CA VAL A 480 4.56 -3.88 9.11
C VAL A 480 5.90 -4.63 9.16
N THR A 481 6.12 -5.42 10.23
CA THR A 481 7.37 -6.16 10.40
C THR A 481 7.55 -7.27 9.37
N SER A 482 6.49 -8.03 9.07
CA SER A 482 6.56 -9.12 8.08
C SER A 482 6.63 -8.59 6.64
N TRP A 483 5.90 -7.51 6.34
CA TRP A 483 6.01 -6.80 5.06
C TRP A 483 7.45 -6.34 4.78
N ASN A 484 8.07 -5.67 5.76
CA ASN A 484 9.44 -5.18 5.63
C ASN A 484 10.49 -6.29 5.49
N VAL A 485 10.23 -7.49 6.00
CA VAL A 485 11.08 -8.67 5.76
C VAL A 485 10.99 -9.09 4.30
N ARG A 486 9.78 -9.16 3.74
CA ARG A 486 9.54 -9.57 2.35
C ARG A 486 10.17 -8.62 1.33
N ASP A 487 9.91 -7.32 1.41
CA ASP A 487 10.48 -6.36 0.46
C ASP A 487 12.00 -6.22 0.60
N ARG A 488 12.54 -6.37 1.81
CA ARG A 488 13.99 -6.40 2.03
C ARG A 488 14.62 -7.64 1.40
N HIS A 489 13.99 -8.80 1.56
CA HIS A 489 14.44 -10.03 0.90
C HIS A 489 14.45 -9.88 -0.62
N MET A 490 13.36 -9.38 -1.22
CA MET A 490 13.29 -9.15 -2.67
C MET A 490 14.41 -8.21 -3.14
N ALA A 491 14.68 -7.13 -2.40
CA ALA A 491 15.74 -6.19 -2.74
C ALA A 491 17.14 -6.81 -2.60
N GLU A 492 17.40 -7.59 -1.56
CA GLU A 492 18.67 -8.31 -1.35
C GLU A 492 18.89 -9.42 -2.39
N THR A 493 17.83 -10.10 -2.81
CA THR A 493 17.86 -11.10 -3.87
C THR A 493 18.12 -10.44 -5.23
N LEU A 494 17.51 -9.29 -5.51
CA LEU A 494 17.78 -8.51 -6.71
C LEU A 494 19.24 -8.02 -6.78
N ASP A 495 19.79 -7.53 -5.67
CA ASP A 495 21.21 -7.12 -5.60
C ASP A 495 22.14 -8.32 -5.87
N ALA A 496 21.89 -9.45 -5.20
CA ALA A 496 22.69 -10.65 -5.41
C ALA A 496 22.61 -11.16 -6.85
N LEU A 497 21.44 -11.05 -7.49
CA LEU A 497 21.25 -11.39 -8.90
C LEU A 497 22.02 -10.44 -9.82
N ALA A 498 21.95 -9.13 -9.56
CA ALA A 498 22.68 -8.13 -10.34
C ALA A 498 24.19 -8.34 -10.24
N GLU A 499 24.72 -8.61 -9.04
CA GLU A 499 26.13 -8.93 -8.82
C GLU A 499 26.55 -10.21 -9.56
N HIS A 500 25.76 -11.28 -9.43
CA HIS A 500 26.02 -12.57 -10.09
C HIS A 500 26.07 -12.41 -11.61
N LEU A 501 25.07 -11.76 -12.20
CA LEU A 501 25.00 -11.55 -13.65
C LEU A 501 26.11 -10.60 -14.14
N SER A 502 26.40 -9.54 -13.39
CA SER A 502 27.47 -8.59 -13.74
C SER A 502 28.86 -9.24 -13.68
N SER A 503 29.09 -10.19 -12.77
CA SER A 503 30.37 -10.90 -12.67
C SER A 503 30.72 -11.75 -13.91
N ARG A 504 29.73 -12.04 -14.73
CA ARG A 504 29.82 -12.88 -15.92
C ARG A 504 29.92 -12.09 -17.23
N SER A 505 29.74 -10.77 -17.17
CA SER A 505 29.72 -9.88 -18.33
C SER A 505 30.72 -8.74 -18.16
N SER A 506 31.14 -8.14 -19.26
CA SER A 506 31.94 -6.91 -19.26
C SER A 506 31.12 -5.66 -18.94
N SER A 507 29.80 -5.78 -18.82
CA SER A 507 28.89 -4.68 -18.55
C SER A 507 27.96 -4.99 -17.37
N PRO A 508 27.52 -3.97 -16.61
CA PRO A 508 26.55 -4.15 -15.55
C PRO A 508 25.28 -4.86 -16.06
N ALA A 509 24.75 -5.76 -15.26
CA ALA A 509 23.48 -6.42 -15.55
C ALA A 509 22.35 -5.40 -15.61
N LYS A 510 21.46 -5.54 -16.60
CA LYS A 510 20.24 -4.75 -16.71
C LYS A 510 19.03 -5.66 -16.49
N ILE A 511 18.21 -5.33 -15.50
CA ILE A 511 17.15 -6.22 -14.98
C ILE A 511 15.80 -5.52 -15.04
N VAL A 512 14.82 -6.18 -15.66
CA VAL A 512 13.42 -5.79 -15.56
C VAL A 512 12.81 -6.52 -14.36
N VAL A 513 12.08 -5.80 -13.51
CA VAL A 513 11.41 -6.35 -12.35
C VAL A 513 9.90 -6.30 -12.57
N TRP A 514 9.21 -7.42 -12.35
CA TRP A 514 7.75 -7.51 -12.40
C TRP A 514 7.22 -7.77 -10.99
N ALA A 515 6.51 -6.80 -10.43
CA ALA A 515 5.89 -6.93 -9.12
C ALA A 515 4.64 -6.06 -9.05
N HIS A 516 3.85 -6.20 -8.00
CA HIS A 516 2.68 -5.37 -7.77
C HIS A 516 3.07 -3.89 -7.53
N ASN A 517 2.17 -2.95 -7.82
CA ASN A 517 2.35 -1.52 -7.54
C ASN A 517 2.72 -1.26 -6.06
N SER A 518 2.20 -2.08 -5.13
CA SER A 518 2.50 -2.00 -3.70
C SER A 518 3.97 -2.33 -3.37
N HIS A 519 4.67 -3.06 -4.24
CA HIS A 519 6.11 -3.33 -4.12
C HIS A 519 6.93 -2.38 -4.99
N VAL A 520 6.45 -2.03 -6.18
CA VAL A 520 7.19 -1.20 -7.14
C VAL A 520 7.20 0.28 -6.80
N GLY A 521 6.13 0.82 -6.19
CA GLY A 521 6.04 2.24 -5.85
C GLY A 521 7.00 2.63 -4.73
N ASP A 522 7.42 3.89 -4.66
CA ASP A 522 8.20 4.43 -3.54
C ASP A 522 7.30 4.61 -2.30
N ALA A 523 7.50 3.78 -1.26
CA ALA A 523 6.65 3.77 -0.07
C ALA A 523 6.56 5.14 0.62
N ARG A 524 7.61 5.97 0.53
CA ARG A 524 7.67 7.29 1.19
C ARG A 524 6.61 8.26 0.64
N ALA A 525 6.10 7.99 -0.56
CA ALA A 525 5.02 8.73 -1.20
C ALA A 525 3.62 8.17 -0.86
N THR A 526 3.51 7.23 0.08
CA THR A 526 2.27 6.48 0.35
C THR A 526 1.92 6.47 1.83
N GLU A 527 0.64 6.25 2.13
CA GLU A 527 0.12 6.06 3.48
C GLU A 527 0.80 4.89 4.20
N VAL A 528 1.10 3.79 3.49
CA VAL A 528 1.74 2.63 4.09
C VAL A 528 3.19 2.91 4.51
N GLY A 529 3.87 3.82 3.82
CA GLY A 529 5.18 4.33 4.26
C GLY A 529 5.10 5.11 5.56
N ALA A 530 4.00 5.84 5.79
CA ALA A 530 3.76 6.55 7.06
C ALA A 530 3.64 5.57 8.24
N ASP A 531 3.09 4.39 7.98
CA ASP A 531 3.02 3.26 8.92
C ASP A 531 4.36 2.52 9.10
N GLY A 532 5.42 2.94 8.40
CA GLY A 532 6.76 2.37 8.49
C GLY A 532 7.01 1.18 7.55
N GLN A 533 6.12 0.95 6.57
CA GLN A 533 6.36 -0.06 5.53
C GLN A 533 7.44 0.42 4.55
N LEU A 534 8.21 -0.54 4.04
CA LEU A 534 9.19 -0.38 2.98
C LEU A 534 8.69 -1.07 1.73
N THR A 535 9.09 -0.57 0.58
CA THR A 535 8.82 -1.20 -0.71
C THR A 535 10.10 -1.48 -1.47
N LEU A 536 10.09 -2.51 -2.31
CA LEU A 536 11.17 -2.85 -3.22
C LEU A 536 11.57 -1.63 -4.08
N GLY A 537 10.59 -0.89 -4.59
CA GLY A 537 10.78 0.35 -5.33
C GLY A 537 11.58 1.41 -4.58
N GLN A 538 11.21 1.67 -3.32
CA GLN A 538 11.96 2.57 -2.45
C GLN A 538 13.39 2.07 -2.26
N LEU A 539 13.58 0.80 -1.92
CA LEU A 539 14.91 0.23 -1.63
C LEU A 539 15.82 0.27 -2.86
N VAL A 540 15.30 -0.07 -4.04
CA VAL A 540 16.02 0.02 -5.31
C VAL A 540 16.37 1.47 -5.63
N ARG A 541 15.42 2.41 -5.48
CA ARG A 541 15.69 3.83 -5.69
C ARG A 541 16.72 4.38 -4.72
N GLU A 542 16.74 3.87 -3.48
CA GLU A 542 17.73 4.25 -2.49
C GLU A 542 19.13 3.72 -2.81
N ARG A 543 19.25 2.53 -3.41
CA ARG A 543 20.54 1.91 -3.75
C ARG A 543 21.08 2.37 -5.11
N TYR A 544 20.22 2.42 -6.12
CA TYR A 544 20.59 2.61 -7.53
C TYR A 544 20.33 4.03 -8.05
N ARG A 545 19.58 4.86 -7.31
CA ARG A 545 19.32 6.27 -7.63
C ARG A 545 18.75 6.43 -9.05
N ARG A 546 19.38 7.25 -9.89
CA ARG A 546 18.93 7.54 -11.26
C ARG A 546 19.06 6.35 -12.23
N ARG A 547 19.70 5.25 -11.80
CA ARG A 547 19.86 4.01 -12.58
C ARG A 547 18.63 3.10 -12.51
N CYS A 548 17.57 3.49 -11.81
CA CYS A 548 16.29 2.79 -11.86
C CYS A 548 15.17 3.65 -12.45
N ARG A 549 14.14 2.99 -12.99
CA ARG A 549 12.84 3.58 -13.34
C ARG A 549 11.72 2.76 -12.70
N LEU A 550 10.77 3.45 -12.08
CA LEU A 550 9.56 2.87 -11.49
C LEU A 550 8.36 3.22 -12.37
N ILE A 551 7.64 2.20 -12.85
CA ILE A 551 6.44 2.37 -13.70
C ILE A 551 5.25 1.77 -12.95
N GLY A 552 4.23 2.58 -12.67
CA GLY A 552 2.97 2.13 -12.06
C GLY A 552 1.89 1.90 -13.11
N PHE A 553 0.93 1.04 -12.82
CA PHE A 553 -0.28 0.85 -13.65
C PHE A 553 -1.53 1.31 -12.93
N SER A 554 -2.60 1.58 -13.68
CA SER A 554 -3.92 1.91 -13.11
C SER A 554 -5.04 1.54 -14.09
N THR A 555 -6.23 1.26 -13.56
CA THR A 555 -7.45 0.99 -14.34
C THR A 555 -8.68 1.54 -13.63
N PHE A 556 -9.61 2.12 -14.40
CA PHE A 556 -10.82 2.72 -13.84
C PHE A 556 -11.92 1.68 -13.58
N GLU A 557 -12.19 0.81 -14.55
CA GLU A 557 -13.18 -0.28 -14.44
C GLU A 557 -12.76 -1.51 -15.26
N GLY A 558 -13.46 -2.64 -15.12
CA GLY A 558 -13.17 -3.82 -15.93
C GLY A 558 -13.51 -5.15 -15.29
N THR A 559 -12.74 -6.17 -15.62
CA THR A 559 -12.76 -7.46 -14.93
C THR A 559 -11.37 -7.87 -14.47
N VAL A 560 -11.30 -8.65 -13.40
CA VAL A 560 -10.05 -9.14 -12.79
C VAL A 560 -10.20 -10.62 -12.45
N THR A 561 -9.14 -11.41 -12.59
CA THR A 561 -9.08 -12.75 -12.01
C THR A 561 -8.58 -12.64 -10.58
N ALA A 562 -9.41 -13.02 -9.60
CA ALA A 562 -9.07 -12.98 -8.18
C ALA A 562 -9.85 -14.05 -7.42
N ALA A 563 -9.52 -14.28 -6.15
CA ALA A 563 -10.35 -15.08 -5.25
C ALA A 563 -11.10 -14.17 -4.24
N ASP A 564 -12.19 -14.69 -3.69
CA ASP A 564 -12.98 -14.06 -2.61
C ASP A 564 -12.37 -14.30 -1.24
N GLU A 565 -11.59 -15.37 -1.08
CA GLU A 565 -10.88 -15.70 0.15
C GLU A 565 -9.54 -16.38 -0.13
N TRP A 566 -8.67 -16.38 0.87
CA TRP A 566 -7.34 -16.96 0.77
C TRP A 566 -7.39 -18.47 0.53
N GLY A 567 -6.66 -18.95 -0.48
CA GLY A 567 -6.73 -20.35 -0.91
C GLY A 567 -7.99 -20.71 -1.72
N GLY A 568 -8.90 -19.75 -1.92
CA GLY A 568 -10.11 -19.94 -2.72
C GLY A 568 -9.83 -20.09 -4.22
N PRO A 569 -10.82 -20.56 -5.00
CA PRO A 569 -10.66 -20.73 -6.44
C PRO A 569 -10.57 -19.38 -7.16
N ALA A 570 -9.83 -19.36 -8.27
CA ALA A 570 -9.81 -18.20 -9.17
C ALA A 570 -11.21 -17.94 -9.73
N ARG A 571 -11.62 -16.67 -9.77
CA ARG A 571 -12.88 -16.22 -10.36
C ARG A 571 -12.66 -14.99 -11.20
N ARG A 572 -13.41 -14.88 -12.29
CA ARG A 572 -13.55 -13.62 -13.03
C ARG A 572 -14.52 -12.72 -12.27
N MET A 573 -14.01 -11.64 -11.71
CA MET A 573 -14.76 -10.68 -10.90
C MET A 573 -14.86 -9.34 -11.64
N THR A 574 -15.94 -8.59 -11.40
CA THR A 574 -16.10 -7.25 -11.97
C THR A 574 -15.39 -6.24 -11.07
N VAL A 575 -14.44 -5.50 -11.63
CA VAL A 575 -13.81 -4.37 -10.94
C VAL A 575 -14.79 -3.21 -10.92
N ARG A 576 -15.14 -2.72 -9.72
CA ARG A 576 -16.02 -1.56 -9.58
C ARG A 576 -15.40 -0.36 -10.26
N ARG A 577 -16.21 0.63 -10.64
CA ARG A 577 -15.68 1.93 -11.05
C ARG A 577 -14.84 2.53 -9.93
N ALA A 578 -13.76 3.20 -10.31
CA ALA A 578 -12.88 3.79 -9.32
C ALA A 578 -13.60 4.80 -8.43
N LEU A 579 -13.16 4.86 -7.17
CA LEU A 579 -13.78 5.74 -6.18
C LEU A 579 -13.54 7.22 -6.52
N PRO A 580 -14.49 8.10 -6.16
CA PRO A 580 -14.27 9.54 -6.22
C PRO A 580 -13.00 9.98 -5.48
N GLY A 581 -12.25 10.90 -6.09
CA GLY A 581 -10.99 11.40 -5.54
C GLY A 581 -9.77 10.52 -5.80
N SER A 582 -9.94 9.38 -6.47
CA SER A 582 -8.84 8.47 -6.80
C SER A 582 -8.00 8.94 -7.98
N VAL A 583 -6.79 8.39 -8.10
CA VAL A 583 -5.91 8.56 -9.26
C VAL A 583 -6.60 8.03 -10.51
N GLU A 584 -7.23 6.86 -10.40
CA GLU A 584 -7.93 6.20 -11.50
C GLU A 584 -9.11 7.04 -12.00
N GLU A 585 -9.89 7.67 -11.10
CA GLU A 585 -10.98 8.58 -11.50
C GLU A 585 -10.44 9.83 -12.20
N ALA A 586 -9.39 10.45 -11.66
CA ALA A 586 -8.78 11.62 -12.29
C ALA A 586 -8.22 11.30 -13.68
N PHE A 587 -7.67 10.10 -13.87
CA PHE A 587 -7.18 9.62 -15.16
C PHE A 587 -8.33 9.34 -16.14
N HIS A 588 -9.42 8.74 -15.67
CA HIS A 588 -10.65 8.56 -16.46
C HIS A 588 -11.23 9.91 -16.94
N GLN A 589 -11.32 10.88 -16.04
CA GLN A 589 -11.85 12.22 -16.34
C GLN A 589 -11.01 13.01 -17.36
N ALA A 590 -9.74 12.63 -17.57
CA ALA A 590 -8.91 13.23 -18.61
C ALA A 590 -9.41 12.90 -20.03
N GLY A 591 -10.25 11.87 -20.18
CA GLY A 591 -10.85 11.47 -21.46
C GLY A 591 -9.91 10.70 -22.39
N VAL A 592 -8.75 10.25 -21.90
CA VAL A 592 -7.76 9.48 -22.67
C VAL A 592 -7.83 8.01 -22.24
N GLN A 593 -8.23 7.13 -23.15
CA GLN A 593 -8.55 5.72 -22.85
C GLN A 593 -7.35 4.86 -22.47
N SER A 594 -6.18 5.12 -23.05
CA SER A 594 -4.93 4.46 -22.67
C SER A 594 -3.76 5.39 -22.91
N PHE A 595 -2.93 5.57 -21.89
CA PHE A 595 -1.83 6.51 -21.97
C PHE A 595 -0.66 6.18 -21.04
N PHE A 596 0.46 6.83 -21.34
CA PHE A 596 1.64 6.93 -20.51
C PHE A 596 1.79 8.37 -20.03
N LEU A 597 2.05 8.54 -18.74
CA LEU A 597 2.27 9.83 -18.09
C LEU A 597 3.57 9.78 -17.30
N SER A 598 4.59 10.52 -17.74
CA SER A 598 5.80 10.72 -16.94
C SER A 598 5.56 11.74 -15.83
N SER A 599 6.09 11.49 -14.63
CA SER A 599 6.04 12.44 -13.52
C SER A 599 6.71 13.79 -13.86
N GLN A 600 7.73 13.79 -14.74
CA GLN A 600 8.36 15.02 -15.22
C GLN A 600 7.42 15.84 -16.11
N ALA A 601 6.64 15.17 -16.98
CA ALA A 601 5.70 15.80 -17.90
C ALA A 601 4.43 16.31 -17.19
N ALA A 602 4.07 15.72 -16.06
CA ALA A 602 2.97 16.19 -15.22
C ALA A 602 3.30 17.54 -14.52
N GLY A 603 4.58 17.89 -14.40
CA GLY A 603 5.04 19.17 -13.83
C GLY A 603 4.87 19.27 -12.31
N ALA A 604 5.48 20.30 -11.70
CA ALA A 604 5.38 20.59 -10.27
C ALA A 604 4.10 21.38 -9.92
N ALA A 605 2.97 21.09 -10.59
CA ALA A 605 1.71 21.74 -10.27
C ALA A 605 1.18 21.26 -8.91
N ASP A 606 0.74 22.19 -8.05
CA ASP A 606 0.24 21.88 -6.69
C ASP A 606 -0.89 20.83 -6.67
N SER A 607 -1.63 20.71 -7.77
CA SER A 607 -2.72 19.74 -7.97
C SER A 607 -2.27 18.32 -8.30
N VAL A 608 -1.04 18.16 -8.78
CA VAL A 608 -0.40 16.85 -9.00
C VAL A 608 0.25 16.38 -7.71
N ASP A 609 0.72 17.32 -6.87
CA ASP A 609 1.26 17.05 -5.53
C ASP A 609 0.17 16.71 -4.48
N SER A 610 -1.11 16.80 -4.84
CA SER A 610 -2.20 16.42 -3.92
C SER A 610 -2.22 14.92 -3.66
N ILE A 611 -2.49 14.54 -2.41
CA ILE A 611 -2.72 13.16 -2.01
C ILE A 611 -4.04 12.66 -2.61
N ARG A 612 -4.01 11.48 -3.22
CA ARG A 612 -5.19 10.81 -3.79
C ARG A 612 -5.26 9.36 -3.37
N LEU A 613 -6.46 8.79 -3.42
CA LEU A 613 -6.64 7.34 -3.32
C LEU A 613 -6.02 6.67 -4.54
N ALA A 614 -5.27 5.59 -4.36
CA ALA A 614 -4.86 4.71 -5.45
C ALA A 614 -5.36 3.31 -5.21
N ARG A 615 -5.89 2.69 -6.27
CA ARG A 615 -6.37 1.32 -6.23
C ARG A 615 -5.21 0.36 -6.32
N ALA A 616 -5.33 -0.72 -5.57
CA ALA A 616 -4.44 -1.84 -5.60
C ALA A 616 -5.28 -3.08 -5.28
N ILE A 617 -5.20 -4.13 -6.10
CA ILE A 617 -5.97 -5.35 -5.93
C ILE A 617 -4.98 -6.52 -5.92
N GLY A 618 -4.85 -7.19 -4.78
CA GLY A 618 -3.97 -8.34 -4.68
C GLY A 618 -4.55 -9.58 -5.37
N VAL A 619 -4.23 -10.72 -4.79
CA VAL A 619 -4.75 -12.03 -5.23
C VAL A 619 -6.19 -12.26 -4.76
N ILE A 620 -6.61 -11.48 -3.75
CA ILE A 620 -7.97 -11.38 -3.22
C ILE A 620 -8.59 -10.08 -3.67
N TYR A 621 -9.87 -10.12 -4.06
CA TYR A 621 -10.66 -8.92 -4.35
C TYR A 621 -11.99 -8.95 -3.58
N LEU A 622 -12.24 -7.91 -2.78
CA LEU A 622 -13.42 -7.73 -1.93
C LEU A 622 -14.18 -6.46 -2.37
N PRO A 623 -15.10 -6.55 -3.35
CA PRO A 623 -15.83 -5.40 -3.87
C PRO A 623 -16.67 -4.65 -2.82
N GLU A 624 -17.19 -5.35 -1.83
CA GLU A 624 -18.08 -4.82 -0.79
C GLU A 624 -17.33 -3.88 0.17
N THR A 625 -16.05 -4.17 0.43
CA THR A 625 -15.17 -3.40 1.32
C THR A 625 -14.02 -2.74 0.56
N GLU A 626 -14.18 -2.47 -0.75
CA GLU A 626 -13.10 -2.07 -1.65
C GLU A 626 -12.32 -0.85 -1.15
N ARG A 627 -13.00 0.16 -0.58
CA ARG A 627 -12.34 1.36 -0.02
C ARG A 627 -11.38 1.00 1.11
N GLN A 628 -11.74 0.06 1.97
CA GLN A 628 -10.93 -0.35 3.11
C GLN A 628 -9.85 -1.37 2.70
N SER A 629 -10.19 -2.27 1.78
CA SER A 629 -9.37 -3.43 1.43
C SER A 629 -8.45 -3.21 0.23
N HIS A 630 -8.68 -2.20 -0.61
CA HIS A 630 -8.02 -2.07 -1.93
C HIS A 630 -7.61 -0.64 -2.28
N TYR A 631 -7.71 0.30 -1.33
CA TYR A 631 -7.35 1.70 -1.54
C TYR A 631 -6.50 2.23 -0.41
N PHE A 632 -5.45 2.96 -0.78
CA PHE A 632 -4.60 3.70 0.15
C PHE A 632 -4.22 5.05 -0.45
N HIS A 633 -3.79 5.98 0.39
CA HIS A 633 -3.40 7.31 -0.09
C HIS A 633 -1.99 7.33 -0.68
N VAL A 634 -1.83 8.04 -1.79
CA VAL A 634 -0.55 8.21 -2.49
C VAL A 634 -0.35 9.66 -2.96
N ARG A 635 0.91 10.05 -3.10
CA ARG A 635 1.35 11.21 -3.87
C ARG A 635 1.80 10.73 -5.25
N VAL A 636 0.95 10.99 -6.24
CA VAL A 636 1.10 10.50 -7.62
C VAL A 636 2.50 10.73 -8.22
N PRO A 637 3.08 11.95 -8.21
CA PRO A 637 4.35 12.21 -8.90
C PRO A 637 5.57 11.64 -8.15
N GLU A 638 5.41 11.30 -6.87
CA GLU A 638 6.51 10.80 -6.02
C GLU A 638 6.57 9.27 -5.99
N GLN A 639 5.41 8.59 -6.13
CA GLN A 639 5.31 7.13 -6.04
C GLN A 639 6.01 6.42 -7.20
N PHE A 640 5.88 6.94 -8.43
CA PHE A 640 6.48 6.35 -9.64
C PHE A 640 7.14 7.41 -10.54
N ASP A 641 8.06 6.98 -11.41
CA ASP A 641 8.62 7.86 -12.46
C ASP A 641 7.65 8.03 -13.63
N ALA A 642 6.75 7.06 -13.84
CA ALA A 642 5.65 7.14 -14.79
C ALA A 642 4.47 6.26 -14.40
N TYR A 643 3.29 6.62 -14.92
CA TYR A 643 2.09 5.78 -14.92
C TYR A 643 1.74 5.33 -16.32
N ILE A 644 1.25 4.10 -16.43
CA ILE A 644 0.47 3.61 -17.55
C ILE A 644 -0.98 3.45 -17.07
N HIS A 645 -1.91 4.06 -17.78
CA HIS A 645 -3.33 3.94 -17.52
C HIS A 645 -4.02 3.21 -18.66
N LEU A 646 -4.92 2.29 -18.32
CA LEU A 646 -5.85 1.64 -19.21
C LEU A 646 -7.24 1.80 -18.60
N ASP A 647 -8.11 2.60 -19.22
CA ASP A 647 -9.39 3.00 -18.63
C ASP A 647 -10.30 1.79 -18.34
N ARG A 648 -10.23 0.78 -19.22
CA ARG A 648 -10.95 -0.47 -19.09
C ARG A 648 -10.06 -1.68 -19.36
N THR A 649 -10.13 -2.68 -18.48
CA THR A 649 -9.30 -3.89 -18.56
C THR A 649 -10.10 -5.19 -18.41
N ASP A 650 -9.50 -6.32 -18.80
CA ASP A 650 -10.08 -7.65 -18.72
C ASP A 650 -9.30 -8.60 -17.81
N ALA A 651 -10.00 -9.60 -17.27
CA ALA A 651 -9.44 -10.60 -16.38
C ALA A 651 -8.44 -11.51 -17.10
N VAL A 652 -7.24 -11.65 -16.55
CA VAL A 652 -6.20 -12.54 -17.10
C VAL A 652 -6.66 -13.99 -17.10
N ARG A 653 -6.38 -14.72 -18.17
CA ARG A 653 -6.82 -16.11 -18.35
C ARG A 653 -5.80 -17.08 -17.73
N PRO A 654 -6.17 -17.82 -16.67
CA PRO A 654 -5.32 -18.89 -16.14
C PRO A 654 -5.08 -19.99 -17.17
N LEU A 655 -4.03 -20.79 -16.99
CA LEU A 655 -3.78 -21.97 -17.83
C LEU A 655 -4.75 -23.11 -17.48
N GLU A 656 -5.16 -23.22 -16.22
CA GLU A 656 -6.19 -24.14 -15.76
C GLU A 656 -7.60 -23.55 -15.95
N PRO A 657 -8.59 -24.37 -16.33
CA PRO A 657 -9.98 -23.92 -16.39
C PRO A 657 -10.51 -23.47 -15.02
N PHE A 658 -11.33 -22.41 -15.00
CA PHE A 658 -12.08 -22.01 -13.81
C PHE A 658 -12.88 -23.20 -13.25
N GLY A 659 -12.57 -23.63 -12.02
CA GLY A 659 -13.30 -24.69 -11.32
C GLY A 659 -12.63 -26.08 -11.25
N MET A 660 -11.43 -26.28 -11.83
CA MET A 660 -10.64 -27.50 -11.60
C MET A 660 -9.46 -27.24 -10.66
N TRP A 661 -9.73 -27.11 -9.38
CA TRP A 661 -8.69 -27.18 -8.34
C TRP A 661 -9.17 -28.13 -7.25
N GLU A 662 -8.48 -29.26 -7.09
CA GLU A 662 -8.70 -30.20 -5.99
C GLU A 662 -8.17 -29.61 -4.68
N GLU A 663 -8.89 -29.87 -3.58
CA GLU A 663 -8.65 -29.49 -2.18
C GLU A 663 -7.29 -29.94 -1.58
N SER A 664 -6.33 -30.44 -2.37
CA SER A 664 -5.26 -31.27 -1.84
C SER A 664 -4.02 -30.56 -1.30
N GLN A 665 -3.91 -29.22 -1.32
CA GLN A 665 -2.74 -28.53 -0.76
C GLN A 665 -3.11 -27.24 -0.03
N HIS A 666 -2.74 -27.19 1.26
CA HIS A 666 -2.97 -26.03 2.12
C HIS A 666 -2.08 -24.85 1.69
N PRO A 667 -2.63 -23.63 1.60
CA PRO A 667 -1.85 -22.47 1.19
C PRO A 667 -0.85 -22.08 2.28
N GLU A 668 0.44 -22.01 1.93
CA GLU A 668 1.44 -21.40 2.80
C GLU A 668 1.37 -19.88 2.70
N THR A 669 1.08 -19.25 3.85
CA THR A 669 0.94 -17.81 4.14
C THR A 669 -0.35 -17.15 3.72
N TYR A 670 -0.83 -16.25 4.57
CA TYR A 670 -1.68 -15.08 4.32
C TYR A 670 -0.86 -13.83 4.65
N PRO A 671 -0.57 -12.92 3.73
CA PRO A 671 -0.79 -11.54 4.17
C PRO A 671 -1.77 -10.87 3.24
N THR A 672 -2.60 -10.03 3.83
CA THR A 672 -3.21 -8.92 3.11
C THR A 672 -2.09 -8.08 2.49
N GLY A 673 -1.79 -8.33 1.21
CA GLY A 673 -1.42 -7.25 0.32
C GLY A 673 -2.68 -6.43 0.14
N LEU A 674 -2.73 -5.32 0.90
CA LEU A 674 -3.81 -4.32 1.06
C LEU A 674 -4.69 -4.50 2.30
#